data_AF-K2JBM4-F1
#
_entry.id   AF-K2JBM4-F1
#
_cell.length_a   1.000
_cell.length_b   1.000
_cell.length_c   1.000
_cell.angle_alpha   90.00
_cell.angle_beta   90.00
_cell.angle_gamma   90.00
#
_symmetry.space_group_name_H-M   'P 1'
#
loop_
_entity.id
_entity.type
_entity.pdbx_description
1 polymer ?
#
loop_
_entity_poly.entity_id
_entity_poly.type
_entity_poly.pdbx_seq_one_letter_code
_entity_poly.pdbx_strand_id
1 'polypeptide(L)'
;MNKLDKYRLIPLSPEDPASLASALAQYRQLLDDNLAFRQELMPLFDVEFVAEGPGRQRRLQPSDAGAKQSLLDHALMVVRGIAPAQVAEGDAPYISEAIVFAAALGHPSLQEALVETAKAMVAHARRRNDSADLYLDDEHLFGLEALFMLALVYPETAWLLASFYVTHWDTEHEASHRTLLPLLLQGNGWTPAMQRAYLYCDNPQTRRAFQQLDSVPDLADHLLAHPEQYPGFCDELMARLQAQPLLSDPSAGSYSDLAPVLGFFHTLRDTWPVQADPYDQEAWRDQVNQLPFMGQSLEEGAFGLYQRLKARSNRPLVVDAPAYDEQNEDAPGQAHFTPALHFFSGLEQGQQLRAYILGQLHGQGAEQLLAKLAPVPVAEAAHSDLFLMALYHWLEPPFGNDQLVAVFPHYFWDLLEDCPGGHDQALRLLDLFWRLLGRPQFPYALADGLANQLELLSLADFYQRYEQAPAEADQQLEAFCEDFEELGEGDWERISALDQQSRATQALLAAEQWPQEKGAYVYGAWCAARLDIAEGSAERISAWLDHHLMAHLCEGLADQGLEAVVQYLTEANPGDFDPARHGAMVSHLQSLGPLSQQAFAQLCLGWPADLGIKQLFWLQRAHWMMRVPKRLALLVHRLWALLVELAPQVLIGAVAKDCCGEDETAPGQEQNLYRMLGKLGLGELELQAFALCHDRKMACEQVADPLYWRRYLAGLAQLGQGLAGGGPALLADETGLALVAALRRRQDGSHLQLLADLRCCYPQRPLPDWHTAEFRQALGSYLARHCLPQQVPNLGQIESQVLAYLDGQQPLAPVQQLLAEALKAKLEAGFDPFLFILLEDAKSERLLTLLLNHDSGSAKHFLHRARLERCYVHQLLLSGAVAMAERWQHPAIGHARHGDPALGWALLEKSALWALAMLQRLSVPAGLAIALALDYPLTDHLRGQAQKGPLPNLVPFLGTEQRLALVQLLGNCPGIRSLADDPSIEVRSRVQRLLEKDPS
;
A
#
# COMPACT_ATOMS: atom_id res chain seq x y z
N MET A 1 8.07 32.20 23.81
CA MET A 1 8.61 32.27 22.44
C MET A 1 7.91 31.19 21.67
N ASN A 2 7.18 31.57 20.62
CA ASN A 2 6.45 30.64 19.79
C ASN A 2 7.46 29.91 18.87
N LYS A 3 7.22 28.64 18.53
CA LYS A 3 8.11 27.88 17.62
C LYS A 3 8.28 28.59 16.27
N LEU A 4 7.27 29.36 15.86
CA LEU A 4 7.21 30.11 14.61
C LEU A 4 7.84 31.51 14.65
N ASP A 5 8.26 32.01 15.82
CA ASP A 5 8.94 33.32 15.95
C ASP A 5 10.15 33.37 15.01
N LYS A 6 10.62 34.52 14.52
CA LYS A 6 11.81 34.61 13.63
C LYS A 6 12.96 35.28 14.37
N TYR A 7 14.18 34.74 14.27
CA TYR A 7 15.33 35.27 15.04
C TYR A 7 16.25 36.17 14.22
N ARG A 8 16.22 36.10 12.89
CA ARG A 8 17.05 36.93 12.02
C ARG A 8 16.28 38.14 11.54
N LEU A 9 16.40 39.23 12.29
CA LEU A 9 15.75 40.48 11.96
C LEU A 9 16.57 41.28 10.94
N ILE A 10 15.94 41.65 9.82
CA ILE A 10 16.49 42.55 8.80
C ILE A 10 15.77 43.90 8.91
N PRO A 11 16.41 44.94 9.48
CA PRO A 11 15.80 46.27 9.57
C PRO A 11 15.81 46.99 8.23
N LEU A 12 14.73 47.71 7.92
CA LEU A 12 14.62 48.53 6.72
C LEU A 12 13.67 49.72 6.88
N SER A 13 13.78 50.69 5.98
CA SER A 13 12.79 51.74 5.77
C SER A 13 11.98 51.40 4.50
N PRO A 14 10.67 51.13 4.61
CA PRO A 14 9.88 50.60 3.49
C PRO A 14 9.63 51.61 2.37
N GLU A 15 9.86 52.90 2.63
CA GLU A 15 9.71 53.97 1.63
C GLU A 15 11.04 54.36 0.97
N ASP A 16 12.19 53.88 1.48
CA ASP A 16 13.52 54.21 0.97
C ASP A 16 14.07 53.10 0.05
N PRO A 17 14.21 53.35 -1.26
CA PRO A 17 14.75 52.37 -2.19
C PRO A 17 16.16 51.87 -1.83
N ALA A 18 17.00 52.72 -1.23
CA ALA A 18 18.36 52.31 -0.85
C ALA A 18 18.33 51.33 0.33
N SER A 19 17.46 51.58 1.31
CA SER A 19 17.23 50.68 2.44
C SER A 19 16.64 49.33 1.98
N LEU A 20 15.63 49.34 1.11
CA LEU A 20 15.06 48.13 0.50
C LEU A 20 16.11 47.32 -0.28
N ALA A 21 16.96 47.98 -1.08
CA ALA A 21 18.04 47.32 -1.81
C ALA A 21 19.04 46.63 -0.86
N SER A 22 19.40 47.28 0.24
CA SER A 22 20.29 46.73 1.27
C SER A 22 19.66 45.52 1.96
N ALA A 23 18.37 45.60 2.31
CA ALA A 23 17.64 44.50 2.94
C ALA A 23 17.53 43.28 2.01
N LEU A 24 17.22 43.49 0.72
CA LEU A 24 17.21 42.44 -0.30
C LEU A 24 18.59 41.79 -0.47
N ALA A 25 19.67 42.58 -0.44
CA ALA A 25 21.03 42.06 -0.54
C ALA A 25 21.43 41.22 0.69
N GLN A 26 21.06 41.66 1.89
CA GLN A 26 21.28 40.89 3.12
C GLN A 26 20.47 39.58 3.11
N TYR A 27 19.23 39.62 2.62
CA TYR A 27 18.39 38.43 2.51
C TYR A 27 18.99 37.39 1.56
N ARG A 28 19.49 37.81 0.38
CA ARG A 28 20.22 36.92 -0.54
C ARG A 28 21.39 36.24 0.13
N GLN A 29 22.21 37.00 0.86
CA GLN A 29 23.37 36.44 1.55
C GLN A 29 22.95 35.35 2.54
N LEU A 30 21.85 35.55 3.28
CA LEU A 30 21.34 34.52 4.19
C LEU A 30 20.85 33.26 3.46
N LEU A 31 20.20 33.39 2.30
CA LEU A 31 19.77 32.24 1.49
C LEU A 31 20.97 31.46 0.92
N ASP A 32 21.98 32.18 0.45
CA ASP A 32 23.21 31.62 -0.11
C ASP A 32 24.06 30.91 0.95
N ASP A 33 24.15 31.48 2.16
CA ASP A 33 24.88 30.90 3.29
C ASP A 33 24.08 29.80 4.02
N ASN A 34 22.87 29.46 3.56
CA ASN A 34 21.95 28.53 4.22
C ASN A 34 21.58 28.95 5.66
N LEU A 35 21.61 30.26 5.93
CA LEU A 35 21.29 30.86 7.22
C LEU A 35 19.88 31.46 7.27
N ALA A 36 19.16 31.52 6.14
CA ALA A 36 17.78 31.99 6.10
C ALA A 36 16.78 31.02 6.77
N PHE A 37 17.20 29.77 7.00
CA PHE A 37 16.42 28.73 7.66
C PHE A 37 17.16 28.25 8.90
N ARG A 38 16.40 27.77 9.89
CA ARG A 38 16.97 27.01 11.00
C ARG A 38 17.46 25.67 10.47
N GLN A 39 18.60 25.22 10.96
CA GLN A 39 19.14 23.90 10.65
C GLN A 39 18.73 22.87 11.72
N GLU A 40 17.63 23.16 12.43
CA GLU A 40 16.97 22.20 13.30
C GLU A 40 16.16 21.23 12.42
N LEU A 41 15.60 20.20 13.05
CA LEU A 41 15.20 18.96 12.41
C LEU A 41 14.24 19.04 11.21
N MET A 42 13.43 20.08 11.10
CA MET A 42 12.90 20.53 9.82
C MET A 42 13.36 21.97 9.58
N PRO A 43 13.86 22.32 8.39
CA PRO A 43 14.21 23.70 8.10
C PRO A 43 12.96 24.57 8.11
N LEU A 44 12.89 25.43 9.12
CA LEU A 44 11.89 26.47 9.20
C LEU A 44 12.53 27.81 8.83
N PHE A 45 11.85 28.60 8.00
CA PHE A 45 12.29 29.94 7.66
C PHE A 45 12.50 30.80 8.91
N ASP A 46 13.61 31.53 9.02
CA ASP A 46 14.04 32.23 10.25
C ASP A 46 14.26 33.74 10.09
N VAL A 47 13.89 34.30 8.94
CA VAL A 47 14.08 35.73 8.65
C VAL A 47 12.81 36.52 8.92
N GLU A 48 12.92 37.70 9.52
CA GLU A 48 11.83 38.70 9.56
C GLU A 48 12.32 40.10 9.22
N PHE A 49 11.61 40.76 8.32
CA PHE A 49 11.86 42.13 7.94
C PHE A 49 11.08 43.07 8.87
N VAL A 50 11.80 44.04 9.46
CA VAL A 50 11.23 44.97 10.45
C VAL A 50 11.43 46.41 10.00
N ALA A 51 10.42 47.26 10.21
CA ALA A 51 10.53 48.68 9.91
C ALA A 51 11.37 49.39 10.97
N GLU A 52 12.35 50.16 10.52
CA GLU A 52 13.19 51.01 11.35
C GLU A 52 12.49 52.36 11.60
N GLY A 53 12.18 52.64 12.88
CA GLY A 53 11.55 53.89 13.32
C GLY A 53 12.35 54.59 14.42
N PRO A 54 12.03 55.86 14.75
CA PRO A 54 12.74 56.61 15.77
C PRO A 54 12.54 55.99 17.17
N GLY A 55 13.49 55.14 17.56
CA GLY A 55 13.63 54.57 18.91
C GLY A 55 13.11 53.13 19.10
N ARG A 56 12.51 52.49 18.10
CA ARG A 56 12.09 51.07 18.17
C ARG A 56 11.92 50.45 16.77
N GLN A 57 12.26 49.16 16.63
CA GLN A 57 11.89 48.33 15.48
C GLN A 57 10.46 47.84 15.63
N ARG A 58 9.65 47.92 14.56
CA ARG A 58 8.29 47.37 14.54
C ARG A 58 8.15 46.34 13.41
N ARG A 59 7.21 45.40 13.54
CA ARG A 59 6.83 44.53 12.41
C ARG A 59 6.31 45.36 11.23
N LEU A 60 6.60 44.90 10.02
CA LEU A 60 6.03 45.48 8.81
C LEU A 60 4.50 45.30 8.80
N GLN A 61 3.79 46.33 8.36
CA GLN A 61 2.35 46.35 8.17
C GLN A 61 2.02 46.21 6.69
N PRO A 62 0.86 45.66 6.31
CA PRO A 62 0.43 45.59 4.91
C PRO A 62 0.47 46.95 4.19
N SER A 63 0.21 48.04 4.91
CA SER A 63 0.34 49.42 4.39
C SER A 63 1.77 49.82 4.00
N ASP A 64 2.79 49.15 4.54
CA ASP A 64 4.19 49.41 4.20
C ASP A 64 4.53 48.93 2.77
N ALA A 65 3.66 48.16 2.11
CA ALA A 65 3.75 47.87 0.67
C ALA A 65 3.54 49.11 -0.21
N GLY A 66 3.08 50.23 0.36
CA GLY A 66 2.90 51.50 -0.32
C GLY A 66 1.98 51.39 -1.54
N ALA A 67 2.43 51.89 -2.69
CA ALA A 67 1.65 51.90 -3.92
C ALA A 67 1.28 50.51 -4.47
N LYS A 68 1.86 49.43 -3.93
CA LYS A 68 1.62 48.05 -4.33
C LYS A 68 0.79 47.25 -3.33
N GLN A 69 0.15 47.91 -2.35
CA GLN A 69 -0.70 47.23 -1.37
C GLN A 69 -1.81 46.37 -2.03
N SER A 70 -2.47 46.84 -3.08
CA SER A 70 -3.51 46.04 -3.76
C SER A 70 -2.96 44.78 -4.44
N LEU A 71 -1.69 44.81 -4.88
CA LEU A 71 -1.02 43.66 -5.45
C LEU A 71 -0.67 42.64 -4.36
N LEU A 72 -0.20 43.12 -3.20
CA LEU A 72 0.03 42.30 -2.01
C LEU A 72 -1.27 41.61 -1.56
N ASP A 73 -2.36 42.38 -1.42
CA ASP A 73 -3.66 41.85 -0.99
C ASP A 73 -4.15 40.76 -1.96
N HIS A 74 -3.98 40.96 -3.26
CA HIS A 74 -4.34 39.96 -4.26
C HIS A 74 -3.49 38.69 -4.12
N ALA A 75 -2.17 38.81 -3.99
CA ALA A 75 -1.29 37.66 -3.84
C ALA A 75 -1.59 36.85 -2.57
N LEU A 76 -1.78 37.53 -1.43
CA LEU A 76 -2.14 36.89 -0.16
C LEU A 76 -3.51 36.20 -0.24
N MET A 77 -4.49 36.83 -0.87
CA MET A 77 -5.81 36.22 -1.06
C MET A 77 -5.75 34.95 -1.92
N VAL A 78 -4.92 34.94 -2.98
CA VAL A 78 -4.78 33.79 -3.87
C VAL A 78 -4.00 32.65 -3.21
N VAL A 79 -2.92 32.96 -2.49
CA VAL A 79 -2.02 31.95 -1.89
C VAL A 79 -2.56 31.44 -0.55
N ARG A 80 -3.09 32.33 0.30
CA ARG A 80 -3.49 32.02 1.68
C ARG A 80 -4.99 32.06 1.95
N GLY A 81 -5.78 32.57 1.00
CA GLY A 81 -7.22 32.80 1.21
C GLY A 81 -7.56 34.00 2.12
N ILE A 82 -6.56 34.73 2.62
CA ILE A 82 -6.77 35.88 3.51
C ILE A 82 -5.72 36.98 3.27
N ALA A 83 -6.15 38.24 3.29
CA ALA A 83 -5.28 39.42 3.28
C ALA A 83 -5.51 40.21 4.59
N PRO A 84 -4.62 40.11 5.58
CA PRO A 84 -4.81 40.80 6.86
C PRO A 84 -4.69 42.31 6.69
N ALA A 85 -5.51 43.07 7.43
CA ALA A 85 -5.47 44.52 7.39
C ALA A 85 -4.32 45.11 8.23
N GLN A 86 -3.89 44.39 9.27
CA GLN A 86 -2.82 44.77 10.21
C GLN A 86 -2.11 43.50 10.69
N VAL A 87 -0.86 43.66 11.15
CA VAL A 87 -0.06 42.59 11.76
C VAL A 87 0.30 43.02 13.18
N ALA A 88 -0.29 42.37 14.19
CA ALA A 88 -0.06 42.68 15.59
C ALA A 88 1.27 42.09 16.11
N GLU A 89 1.75 42.65 17.23
CA GLU A 89 2.85 42.04 17.99
C GLU A 89 2.36 40.70 18.57
N GLY A 90 2.96 39.58 18.14
CA GLY A 90 2.58 38.23 18.55
C GLY A 90 1.67 37.45 17.59
N ASP A 91 1.25 38.05 16.46
CA ASP A 91 0.51 37.32 15.42
C ASP A 91 1.35 36.20 14.82
N ALA A 92 0.79 34.99 14.82
CA ALA A 92 1.38 33.78 14.24
C ALA A 92 1.71 33.89 12.72
N PRO A 93 0.84 34.43 11.84
CA PRO A 93 1.15 34.45 10.42
C PRO A 93 2.30 35.40 10.06
N TYR A 94 3.26 34.90 9.30
CA TYR A 94 4.37 35.69 8.75
C TYR A 94 4.04 36.20 7.34
N ILE A 95 4.12 37.51 7.09
CA ILE A 95 3.95 38.10 5.74
C ILE A 95 5.02 39.14 5.37
N SER A 96 6.08 39.29 6.17
CA SER A 96 7.02 40.40 6.01
C SER A 96 7.83 40.30 4.71
N GLU A 97 8.14 39.08 4.22
CA GLU A 97 8.77 38.87 2.91
C GLU A 97 7.90 39.40 1.76
N ALA A 98 6.61 39.07 1.76
CA ALA A 98 5.67 39.54 0.75
C ALA A 98 5.54 41.08 0.77
N ILE A 99 5.50 41.69 1.97
CA ILE A 99 5.45 43.15 2.10
C ILE A 99 6.70 43.82 1.48
N VAL A 100 7.90 43.29 1.76
CA VAL A 100 9.15 43.86 1.21
C VAL A 100 9.19 43.76 -0.32
N PHE A 101 8.77 42.63 -0.89
CA PHE A 101 8.68 42.47 -2.33
C PHE A 101 7.67 43.45 -2.94
N ALA A 102 6.48 43.60 -2.34
CA ALA A 102 5.48 44.54 -2.80
C ALA A 102 6.00 46.00 -2.73
N ALA A 103 6.62 46.41 -1.62
CA ALA A 103 7.21 47.74 -1.47
C ALA A 103 8.29 47.99 -2.54
N ALA A 104 9.22 47.06 -2.72
CA ALA A 104 10.29 47.17 -3.72
C ALA A 104 9.78 47.19 -5.17
N LEU A 105 8.67 46.48 -5.47
CA LEU A 105 8.00 46.55 -6.78
C LEU A 105 7.42 47.95 -7.09
N GLY A 106 7.24 48.81 -6.07
CA GLY A 106 6.92 50.22 -6.23
C GLY A 106 8.04 51.06 -6.86
N HIS A 107 9.27 50.52 -6.92
CA HIS A 107 10.47 51.24 -7.34
C HIS A 107 11.15 50.53 -8.54
N PRO A 108 10.99 51.03 -9.78
CA PRO A 108 11.57 50.40 -10.97
C PRO A 108 13.09 50.20 -10.91
N SER A 109 13.82 51.06 -10.18
CA SER A 109 15.27 50.92 -9.97
C SER A 109 15.67 49.66 -9.19
N LEU A 110 14.72 49.00 -8.51
CA LEU A 110 14.96 47.78 -7.73
C LEU A 110 14.64 46.50 -8.50
N GLN A 111 14.20 46.58 -9.76
CA GLN A 111 13.84 45.39 -10.56
C GLN A 111 14.98 44.36 -10.60
N GLU A 112 16.22 44.79 -10.88
CA GLU A 112 17.38 43.89 -10.91
C GLU A 112 17.63 43.26 -9.54
N ALA A 113 17.56 44.04 -8.46
CA ALA A 113 17.74 43.54 -7.10
C ALA A 113 16.68 42.49 -6.73
N LEU A 114 15.42 42.69 -7.12
CA LEU A 114 14.33 41.73 -6.93
C LEU A 114 14.55 40.43 -7.72
N VAL A 115 14.97 40.54 -8.99
CA VAL A 115 15.26 39.37 -9.83
C VAL A 115 16.42 38.57 -9.26
N GLU A 116 17.50 39.21 -8.82
CA GLU A 116 18.61 38.51 -8.18
C GLU A 116 18.21 37.85 -6.86
N THR A 117 17.30 38.47 -6.09
CA THR A 117 16.78 37.86 -4.86
C THR A 117 15.90 36.65 -5.16
N ALA A 118 15.00 36.75 -6.14
CA ALA A 118 14.19 35.63 -6.60
C ALA A 118 15.05 34.47 -7.13
N LYS A 119 16.16 34.73 -7.82
CA LYS A 119 17.13 33.70 -8.23
C LYS A 119 17.76 32.99 -7.02
N ALA A 120 18.10 33.72 -5.95
CA ALA A 120 18.65 33.12 -4.73
C ALA A 120 17.61 32.21 -4.04
N MET A 121 16.34 32.62 -4.02
CA MET A 121 15.23 31.81 -3.47
C MET A 121 15.05 30.51 -4.25
N VAL A 122 15.01 30.59 -5.59
CA VAL A 122 14.95 29.41 -6.47
C VAL A 122 16.17 28.52 -6.30
N ALA A 123 17.37 29.10 -6.21
CA ALA A 123 18.59 28.33 -5.98
C ALA A 123 18.55 27.60 -4.64
N HIS A 124 18.00 28.22 -3.59
CA HIS A 124 17.80 27.58 -2.30
C HIS A 124 16.81 26.40 -2.39
N ALA A 125 15.61 26.62 -2.93
CA ALA A 125 14.61 25.56 -3.09
C ALA A 125 15.16 24.35 -3.85
N ARG A 126 15.85 24.60 -4.98
CA ARG A 126 16.49 23.54 -5.78
C ARG A 126 17.62 22.81 -5.08
N ARG A 127 18.34 23.46 -4.14
CA ARG A 127 19.39 22.79 -3.34
C ARG A 127 18.79 21.76 -2.39
N ARG A 128 17.62 22.06 -1.83
CA ARG A 128 16.86 21.16 -0.93
C ARG A 128 16.10 20.09 -1.72
N ASN A 129 15.47 20.49 -2.83
CA ASN A 129 14.61 19.66 -3.69
C ASN A 129 13.48 18.95 -2.93
N ASP A 130 13.01 19.52 -1.82
CA ASP A 130 11.89 19.01 -1.05
C ASP A 130 11.06 20.20 -0.55
N SER A 131 9.75 20.22 -0.83
CA SER A 131 8.86 21.28 -0.35
C SER A 131 8.75 21.33 1.17
N ALA A 132 8.94 20.21 1.88
CA ALA A 132 8.92 20.16 3.33
C ALA A 132 10.05 20.97 3.98
N ASP A 133 11.13 21.23 3.24
CA ASP A 133 12.24 22.07 3.69
C ASP A 133 12.01 23.57 3.45
N LEU A 134 10.85 23.94 2.87
CA LEU A 134 10.53 25.31 2.43
C LEU A 134 9.44 25.96 3.28
N TYR A 135 9.06 25.35 4.40
CA TYR A 135 8.00 25.90 5.25
C TYR A 135 8.41 27.23 5.87
N LEU A 136 7.52 28.20 5.70
CA LEU A 136 7.56 29.51 6.33
C LEU A 136 6.97 29.44 7.73
N ASP A 137 5.81 28.80 7.83
CA ASP A 137 5.07 28.48 9.06
C ASP A 137 4.43 27.09 8.89
N ASP A 138 3.46 26.73 9.73
CA ASP A 138 2.76 25.44 9.71
C ASP A 138 1.83 25.24 8.51
N GLU A 139 1.46 26.31 7.81
CA GLU A 139 0.50 26.26 6.70
C GLU A 139 1.07 26.75 5.36
N HIS A 140 2.12 27.57 5.37
CA HIS A 140 2.58 28.30 4.19
C HIS A 140 4.05 28.04 3.88
N LEU A 141 4.41 28.09 2.60
CA LEU A 141 5.79 28.01 2.11
C LEU A 141 6.38 29.39 1.85
N PHE A 142 7.69 29.54 2.02
CA PHE A 142 8.36 30.80 1.74
C PHE A 142 8.29 31.14 0.24
N GLY A 143 8.32 32.42 -0.10
CA GLY A 143 8.57 32.91 -1.44
C GLY A 143 7.43 32.84 -2.46
N LEU A 144 6.35 32.09 -2.22
CA LEU A 144 5.26 31.92 -3.19
C LEU A 144 4.61 33.27 -3.58
N GLU A 145 4.24 34.11 -2.62
CA GLU A 145 3.62 35.41 -2.89
C GLU A 145 4.61 36.37 -3.55
N ALA A 146 5.86 36.37 -3.07
CA ALA A 146 6.92 37.24 -3.59
C ALA A 146 7.21 36.95 -5.08
N LEU A 147 7.38 35.68 -5.43
CA LEU A 147 7.63 35.24 -6.80
C LEU A 147 6.41 35.43 -7.71
N PHE A 148 5.21 35.20 -7.18
CA PHE A 148 3.97 35.43 -7.92
C PHE A 148 3.75 36.92 -8.23
N MET A 149 3.92 37.81 -7.26
CA MET A 149 3.84 39.26 -7.49
C MET A 149 4.89 39.75 -8.49
N LEU A 150 6.11 39.23 -8.41
CA LEU A 150 7.17 39.55 -9.36
C LEU A 150 6.75 39.17 -10.78
N ALA A 151 6.22 37.96 -10.97
CA ALA A 151 5.74 37.45 -12.26
C ALA A 151 4.49 38.19 -12.79
N LEU A 152 3.62 38.70 -11.92
CA LEU A 152 2.48 39.52 -12.32
C LEU A 152 2.91 40.88 -12.87
N VAL A 153 3.97 41.48 -12.31
CA VAL A 153 4.48 42.79 -12.75
C VAL A 153 5.42 42.65 -13.94
N TYR A 154 6.24 41.60 -13.95
CA TYR A 154 7.26 41.32 -14.95
C TYR A 154 7.06 39.88 -15.47
N PRO A 155 6.17 39.64 -16.44
CA PRO A 155 5.86 38.29 -16.93
C PRO A 155 7.09 37.49 -17.38
N GLU A 156 8.15 38.16 -17.84
CA GLU A 156 9.44 37.55 -18.20
C GLU A 156 10.16 36.84 -17.04
N THR A 157 9.74 37.06 -15.79
CA THR A 157 10.28 36.40 -14.60
C THR A 157 9.43 35.23 -14.11
N ALA A 158 8.32 34.89 -14.78
CA ALA A 158 7.44 33.78 -14.38
C ALA A 158 8.16 32.42 -14.28
N TRP A 159 9.26 32.26 -15.01
CA TRP A 159 10.11 31.08 -14.91
C TRP A 159 10.78 30.91 -13.54
N LEU A 160 10.96 31.99 -12.77
CA LEU A 160 11.48 31.89 -11.40
C LEU A 160 10.47 31.21 -10.49
N LEU A 161 9.19 31.60 -10.55
CA LEU A 161 8.12 30.90 -9.83
C LEU A 161 8.02 29.44 -10.31
N ALA A 162 8.07 29.20 -11.61
CA ALA A 162 7.98 27.84 -12.14
C ALA A 162 9.16 26.95 -11.71
N SER A 163 10.38 27.49 -11.67
CA SER A 163 11.58 26.79 -11.16
C SER A 163 11.61 26.59 -9.64
N PHE A 164 10.79 27.32 -8.90
CA PHE A 164 10.65 27.17 -7.46
C PHE A 164 9.92 25.87 -7.09
N TYR A 165 8.98 25.43 -7.94
CA TYR A 165 8.35 24.11 -7.84
C TYR A 165 9.34 23.01 -8.22
N VAL A 166 10.04 22.49 -7.20
CA VAL A 166 11.03 21.41 -7.28
C VAL A 166 10.38 20.05 -7.56
N THR A 167 11.20 19.03 -7.87
CA THR A 167 10.69 17.73 -8.30
C THR A 167 9.94 17.02 -7.17
N HIS A 168 10.48 16.98 -5.95
CA HIS A 168 9.77 16.48 -4.78
C HIS A 168 8.93 17.61 -4.15
N TRP A 169 7.72 17.77 -4.67
CA TRP A 169 6.75 18.74 -4.18
C TRP A 169 5.53 18.00 -3.64
N ASP A 170 5.05 18.43 -2.48
CA ASP A 170 3.83 17.92 -1.89
C ASP A 170 2.61 18.40 -2.68
N THR A 171 2.27 17.68 -3.74
CA THR A 171 1.12 18.01 -4.58
C THR A 171 -0.23 17.60 -3.97
N GLU A 172 -0.22 16.93 -2.81
CA GLU A 172 -1.42 16.46 -2.09
C GLU A 172 -1.89 17.51 -1.10
N HIS A 173 -0.98 18.08 -0.31
CA HIS A 173 -1.30 19.06 0.73
C HIS A 173 -0.95 20.51 0.37
N GLU A 174 -0.09 20.75 -0.63
CA GLU A 174 0.23 22.10 -1.11
C GLU A 174 -0.36 22.34 -2.52
N ALA A 175 -1.36 23.22 -2.61
CA ALA A 175 -2.15 23.41 -3.83
C ALA A 175 -1.76 24.63 -4.69
N SER A 176 -0.80 25.48 -4.28
CA SER A 176 -0.49 26.72 -5.01
C SER A 176 -0.06 26.48 -6.45
N HIS A 177 0.61 25.35 -6.73
CA HIS A 177 1.02 24.95 -8.07
C HIS A 177 -0.16 24.82 -9.06
N ARG A 178 -1.35 24.46 -8.57
CA ARG A 178 -2.58 24.34 -9.37
C ARG A 178 -3.27 25.68 -9.64
N THR A 179 -2.83 26.74 -8.96
CA THR A 179 -3.51 28.04 -8.98
C THR A 179 -2.63 29.13 -9.60
N LEU A 180 -1.39 29.29 -9.12
CA LEU A 180 -0.57 30.47 -9.45
C LEU A 180 -0.11 30.50 -10.91
N LEU A 181 0.46 29.41 -11.41
CA LEU A 181 0.94 29.32 -12.79
C LEU A 181 -0.22 29.36 -13.81
N PRO A 182 -1.35 28.66 -13.58
CA PRO A 182 -2.53 28.82 -14.41
C PRO A 182 -3.08 30.25 -14.44
N LEU A 183 -3.12 30.97 -13.32
CA LEU A 183 -3.54 32.39 -13.32
C LEU A 183 -2.63 33.28 -14.18
N LEU A 184 -1.31 33.08 -14.11
CA LEU A 184 -0.35 33.79 -14.96
C LEU A 184 -0.58 33.48 -16.44
N LEU A 185 -0.83 32.21 -16.78
CA LEU A 185 -1.12 31.78 -18.13
C LEU A 185 -2.46 32.36 -18.63
N GLN A 186 -3.50 32.37 -17.80
CA GLN A 186 -4.79 32.95 -18.14
C GLN A 186 -4.68 34.44 -18.48
N GLY A 187 -3.84 35.18 -17.75
CA GLY A 187 -3.62 36.61 -17.97
C GLY A 187 -2.77 36.93 -19.20
N ASN A 188 -1.85 36.05 -19.60
CA ASN A 188 -0.84 36.33 -20.63
C ASN A 188 -0.99 35.50 -21.92
N GLY A 189 -1.65 34.34 -21.87
CA GLY A 189 -1.60 33.31 -22.91
C GLY A 189 -0.19 32.72 -23.09
N TRP A 190 0.00 31.87 -24.11
CA TRP A 190 1.27 31.22 -24.43
C TRP A 190 2.30 32.14 -25.10
N THR A 191 2.69 33.20 -24.38
CA THR A 191 3.83 34.07 -24.75
C THR A 191 5.16 33.35 -24.58
N PRO A 192 6.27 33.85 -25.17
CA PRO A 192 7.60 33.31 -24.94
C PRO A 192 7.97 33.24 -23.45
N ALA A 193 7.48 34.18 -22.64
CA ALA A 193 7.69 34.17 -21.19
C ALA A 193 6.98 32.99 -20.49
N MET A 194 5.74 32.68 -20.86
CA MET A 194 5.00 31.54 -20.31
C MET A 194 5.53 30.20 -20.80
N GLN A 195 5.94 30.12 -22.08
CA GLN A 195 6.62 28.93 -22.61
C GLN A 195 7.94 28.69 -21.87
N ARG A 196 8.72 29.75 -21.60
CA ARG A 196 9.92 29.65 -20.77
C ARG A 196 9.60 29.21 -19.35
N ALA A 197 8.53 29.72 -18.73
CA ALA A 197 8.11 29.30 -17.40
C ALA A 197 7.80 27.79 -17.36
N TYR A 198 7.03 27.30 -18.32
CA TYR A 198 6.75 25.88 -18.49
C TYR A 198 8.04 25.04 -18.58
N LEU A 199 9.01 25.48 -19.39
CA LEU A 199 10.29 24.78 -19.61
C LEU A 199 11.22 24.80 -18.40
N TYR A 200 11.10 25.79 -17.53
CA TYR A 200 11.91 25.94 -16.34
C TYR A 200 11.31 25.27 -15.10
N CYS A 201 10.10 24.72 -15.20
CA CYS A 201 9.44 23.93 -14.16
C CYS A 201 9.95 22.48 -14.19
N ASP A 202 10.60 22.04 -13.11
CA ASP A 202 11.13 20.68 -13.03
C ASP A 202 10.02 19.66 -12.70
N ASN A 203 9.03 20.07 -11.91
CA ASN A 203 7.92 19.23 -11.49
C ASN A 203 6.92 18.91 -12.63
N PRO A 204 6.72 17.62 -13.00
CA PRO A 204 5.82 17.25 -14.09
C PRO A 204 4.34 17.51 -13.79
N GLN A 205 3.90 17.40 -12.53
CA GLN A 205 2.50 17.67 -12.15
C GLN A 205 2.20 19.17 -12.23
N THR A 206 3.13 20.01 -11.75
CA THR A 206 3.02 21.45 -11.92
C THR A 206 3.03 21.86 -13.40
N ARG A 207 3.83 21.20 -14.25
CA ARG A 207 3.75 21.42 -15.72
C ARG A 207 2.38 21.06 -16.30
N ARG A 208 1.74 20.00 -15.82
CA ARG A 208 0.37 19.63 -16.23
C ARG A 208 -0.67 20.66 -15.80
N ALA A 209 -0.48 21.30 -14.64
CA ALA A 209 -1.41 22.34 -14.18
C ALA A 209 -1.57 23.50 -15.19
N PHE A 210 -0.54 23.84 -15.97
CA PHE A 210 -0.66 24.83 -17.05
C PHE A 210 -1.73 24.47 -18.09
N GLN A 211 -2.04 23.18 -18.26
CA GLN A 211 -2.94 22.68 -19.29
C GLN A 211 -4.40 22.55 -18.80
N GLN A 212 -4.67 22.80 -17.52
CA GLN A 212 -5.98 22.55 -16.90
C GLN A 212 -6.91 23.78 -16.96
N LEU A 213 -6.76 24.63 -17.97
CA LEU A 213 -7.54 25.85 -18.14
C LEU A 213 -8.48 25.76 -19.34
N ASP A 214 -9.78 25.73 -19.09
CA ASP A 214 -10.79 25.74 -20.17
C ASP A 214 -10.69 26.96 -21.10
N SER A 215 -10.10 28.06 -20.61
CA SER A 215 -10.00 29.34 -21.33
C SER A 215 -8.74 29.51 -22.18
N VAL A 216 -7.73 28.64 -22.04
CA VAL A 216 -6.46 28.71 -22.78
C VAL A 216 -6.17 27.31 -23.35
N PRO A 217 -5.91 27.15 -24.66
CA PRO A 217 -5.60 25.84 -25.21
C PRO A 217 -4.30 25.27 -24.62
N ASP A 218 -4.18 23.96 -24.58
CA ASP A 218 -2.95 23.26 -24.18
C ASP A 218 -1.73 23.74 -25.01
N LEU A 219 -0.53 23.68 -24.44
CA LEU A 219 0.69 24.11 -25.12
C LEU A 219 0.91 23.32 -26.43
N ALA A 220 0.59 22.03 -26.45
CA ALA A 220 0.65 21.26 -27.70
C ALA A 220 -0.28 21.83 -28.78
N ASP A 221 -1.52 22.18 -28.42
CA ASP A 221 -2.50 22.73 -29.36
C ASP A 221 -2.11 24.13 -29.82
N HIS A 222 -1.61 24.95 -28.91
CA HIS A 222 -1.05 26.26 -29.22
C HIS A 222 0.11 26.16 -30.22
N LEU A 223 1.08 25.27 -29.97
CA LEU A 223 2.21 25.06 -30.87
C LEU A 223 1.75 24.53 -32.24
N LEU A 224 0.77 23.62 -32.29
CA LEU A 224 0.21 23.12 -33.56
C LEU A 224 -0.49 24.23 -34.36
N ALA A 225 -1.16 25.16 -33.68
CA ALA A 225 -1.76 26.34 -34.31
C ALA A 225 -0.72 27.39 -34.74
N HIS A 226 0.44 27.41 -34.08
CA HIS A 226 1.53 28.37 -34.28
C HIS A 226 2.89 27.67 -34.52
N PRO A 227 3.04 26.91 -35.62
CA PRO A 227 4.21 26.08 -35.87
C PRO A 227 5.52 26.88 -36.00
N GLU A 228 5.45 28.18 -36.31
CA GLU A 228 6.60 29.09 -36.33
C GLU A 228 7.26 29.28 -34.95
N GLN A 229 6.54 29.02 -33.85
CA GLN A 229 7.05 29.15 -32.49
C GLN A 229 7.80 27.90 -32.01
N TYR A 230 7.53 26.74 -32.63
CA TYR A 230 8.11 25.45 -32.21
C TYR A 230 9.64 25.39 -32.24
N PRO A 231 10.34 25.93 -33.26
CA PRO A 231 11.80 26.00 -33.23
C PRO A 231 12.34 26.80 -32.03
N GLY A 232 11.69 27.92 -31.69
CA GLY A 232 12.06 28.74 -30.53
C GLY A 232 11.84 28.00 -29.21
N PHE A 233 10.74 27.27 -29.07
CA PHE A 233 10.47 26.39 -27.93
C PHE A 233 11.57 25.33 -27.76
N CYS A 234 11.96 24.65 -28.85
CA CYS A 234 13.03 23.65 -28.82
C CYS A 234 14.39 24.26 -28.42
N ASP A 235 14.74 25.41 -28.99
CA ASP A 235 16.01 26.08 -28.70
C ASP A 235 16.06 26.54 -27.23
N GLU A 236 14.93 27.02 -26.68
CA GLU A 236 14.82 27.39 -25.25
C GLU A 236 14.93 26.16 -24.34
N LEU A 237 14.30 25.02 -24.66
CA LEU A 237 14.44 23.79 -23.88
C LEU A 237 15.90 23.30 -23.87
N MET A 238 16.59 23.37 -25.01
CA MET A 238 18.02 23.07 -25.06
C MET A 238 18.84 24.02 -24.20
N ALA A 239 18.60 25.33 -24.32
CA ALA A 239 19.31 26.34 -23.53
C ALA A 239 19.08 26.12 -22.03
N ARG A 240 17.83 25.82 -21.63
CA ARG A 240 17.48 25.47 -20.25
C ARG A 240 18.27 24.29 -19.75
N LEU A 241 18.14 23.11 -20.37
CA LEU A 241 18.80 21.90 -19.90
C LEU A 241 20.34 22.00 -19.88
N GLN A 242 20.93 22.89 -20.70
CA GLN A 242 22.37 23.18 -20.66
C GLN A 242 22.77 24.12 -19.51
N ALA A 243 21.94 25.12 -19.22
CA ALA A 243 22.18 26.10 -18.17
C ALA A 243 21.88 25.53 -16.78
N GLN A 244 20.82 24.74 -16.66
CA GLN A 244 20.28 24.19 -15.42
C GLN A 244 19.75 22.79 -15.76
N PRO A 245 20.41 21.72 -15.30
CA PRO A 245 19.89 20.35 -15.43
C PRO A 245 18.57 20.18 -14.65
N LEU A 246 17.79 19.15 -14.97
CA LEU A 246 16.66 18.73 -14.14
C LEU A 246 17.14 18.16 -12.81
N LEU A 247 16.35 18.34 -11.75
CA LEU A 247 16.55 17.62 -10.48
C LEU A 247 16.00 16.20 -10.58
N SER A 248 16.74 15.23 -10.05
CA SER A 248 16.23 13.87 -9.88
C SER A 248 15.08 13.86 -8.87
N ASP A 249 14.15 12.93 -9.09
CA ASP A 249 13.13 12.56 -8.13
C ASP A 249 13.71 11.42 -7.26
N PRO A 250 13.86 11.60 -5.94
CA PRO A 250 14.38 10.56 -5.05
C PRO A 250 13.52 9.30 -5.04
N SER A 251 12.23 9.42 -5.38
CA SER A 251 11.29 8.29 -5.43
C SER A 251 11.28 7.57 -6.79
N ALA A 252 11.82 8.19 -7.84
CA ALA A 252 11.88 7.60 -9.18
C ALA A 252 13.15 6.75 -9.34
N GLY A 253 13.01 5.56 -9.93
CA GLY A 253 14.17 4.73 -10.31
C GLY A 253 15.07 5.39 -11.37
N SER A 254 16.06 4.63 -11.87
CA SER A 254 17.00 5.11 -12.91
C SER A 254 16.27 5.73 -14.11
N TYR A 255 16.55 7.01 -14.40
CA TYR A 255 16.05 7.67 -15.61
C TYR A 255 16.58 7.00 -16.89
N SER A 256 15.71 6.88 -17.89
CA SER A 256 16.15 6.57 -19.27
C SER A 256 16.94 7.75 -19.84
N ASP A 257 17.82 7.49 -20.82
CA ASP A 257 18.68 8.52 -21.42
C ASP A 257 17.86 9.67 -22.05
N LEU A 258 16.66 9.35 -22.54
CA LEU A 258 15.77 10.25 -23.25
C LEU A 258 14.74 10.95 -22.34
N ALA A 259 14.48 10.39 -21.16
CA ALA A 259 13.51 10.89 -20.18
C ALA A 259 13.62 12.40 -19.88
N PRO A 260 14.81 13.02 -19.76
CA PRO A 260 14.95 14.45 -19.41
C PRO A 260 14.40 15.39 -20.48
N VAL A 261 14.25 14.93 -21.71
CA VAL A 261 13.63 15.68 -22.81
C VAL A 261 12.19 15.24 -22.99
N LEU A 262 11.95 13.93 -23.06
CA LEU A 262 10.65 13.36 -23.35
C LEU A 262 9.60 13.70 -22.29
N GLY A 263 10.01 13.82 -21.02
CA GLY A 263 9.13 14.21 -19.93
C GLY A 263 8.50 15.61 -20.09
N PHE A 264 9.11 16.52 -20.86
CA PHE A 264 8.47 17.79 -21.23
C PHE A 264 7.40 17.59 -22.30
N PHE A 265 7.67 16.73 -23.29
CA PHE A 265 6.71 16.44 -24.36
C PHE A 265 5.47 15.73 -23.80
N HIS A 266 5.63 14.83 -22.84
CA HIS A 266 4.52 14.14 -22.17
C HIS A 266 3.56 15.10 -21.45
N THR A 267 4.06 16.24 -20.97
CA THR A 267 3.26 17.22 -20.21
C THR A 267 2.75 18.38 -21.07
N LEU A 268 2.86 18.33 -22.41
CA LEU A 268 2.38 19.42 -23.28
C LEU A 268 0.85 19.49 -23.38
N ARG A 269 0.16 18.44 -22.92
CA ARG A 269 -1.29 18.35 -22.80
C ARG A 269 -1.68 17.82 -21.43
N ASP A 270 -2.87 18.19 -20.96
CA ASP A 270 -3.45 17.59 -19.76
C ASP A 270 -3.80 16.12 -20.04
N THR A 271 -4.49 15.88 -21.15
CA THR A 271 -4.89 14.54 -21.58
C THR A 271 -4.53 14.30 -23.05
N TRP A 272 -3.67 13.31 -23.31
CA TRP A 272 -3.39 12.84 -24.66
C TRP A 272 -4.51 11.91 -25.17
N PRO A 273 -4.84 11.92 -26.48
CA PRO A 273 -5.91 11.10 -27.05
C PRO A 273 -5.47 9.65 -27.27
N VAL A 274 -5.11 8.96 -26.19
CA VAL A 274 -4.69 7.55 -26.19
C VAL A 274 -5.72 6.69 -25.44
N GLN A 275 -5.74 5.38 -25.73
CA GLN A 275 -6.66 4.45 -25.07
C GLN A 275 -6.08 3.91 -23.75
N ALA A 276 -4.76 3.99 -23.57
CA ALA A 276 -4.10 3.56 -22.36
C ALA A 276 -4.52 4.43 -21.16
N ASP A 277 -4.75 3.77 -20.02
CA ASP A 277 -5.01 4.41 -18.74
C ASP A 277 -3.75 5.21 -18.30
N PRO A 278 -3.86 6.50 -17.97
CA PRO A 278 -2.75 7.29 -17.43
C PRO A 278 -2.06 6.71 -16.19
N TYR A 279 -2.76 5.87 -15.41
CA TYR A 279 -2.19 5.16 -14.27
C TYR A 279 -1.33 3.95 -14.69
N ASP A 280 -1.54 3.41 -15.89
CA ASP A 280 -0.62 2.46 -16.52
C ASP A 280 0.46 3.24 -17.28
N GLN A 281 1.43 3.77 -16.53
CA GLN A 281 2.44 4.68 -17.06
C GLN A 281 3.23 4.08 -18.23
N GLU A 282 3.50 2.77 -18.24
CA GLU A 282 4.25 2.13 -19.33
C GLU A 282 3.45 2.13 -20.64
N ALA A 283 2.21 1.60 -20.60
CA ALA A 283 1.36 1.55 -21.79
C ALA A 283 0.97 2.95 -22.29
N TRP A 284 0.73 3.87 -21.36
CA TRP A 284 0.42 5.26 -21.68
C TRP A 284 1.59 5.96 -22.37
N ARG A 285 2.81 5.86 -21.82
CA ARG A 285 4.01 6.46 -22.43
C ARG A 285 4.24 5.91 -23.83
N ASP A 286 4.10 4.60 -24.02
CA ASP A 286 4.27 3.94 -25.32
C ASP A 286 3.31 4.50 -26.37
N GLN A 287 2.00 4.62 -26.05
CA GLN A 287 1.04 5.16 -27.01
C GLN A 287 1.25 6.65 -27.27
N VAL A 288 1.54 7.44 -26.24
CA VAL A 288 1.79 8.89 -26.37
C VAL A 288 3.03 9.15 -27.23
N ASN A 289 4.12 8.43 -27.01
CA ASN A 289 5.37 8.57 -27.78
C ASN A 289 5.18 8.47 -29.30
N GLN A 290 4.20 7.68 -29.74
CA GLN A 290 3.91 7.42 -31.14
C GLN A 290 2.92 8.40 -31.78
N LEU A 291 2.33 9.32 -30.99
CA LEU A 291 1.39 10.29 -31.54
C LEU A 291 2.11 11.27 -32.48
N PRO A 292 1.47 11.63 -33.62
CA PRO A 292 2.02 12.62 -34.54
C PRO A 292 2.01 14.01 -33.91
N PHE A 293 3.17 14.68 -33.92
CA PHE A 293 3.36 16.05 -33.46
C PHE A 293 4.41 16.75 -34.33
N MET A 294 4.06 17.90 -34.91
CA MET A 294 4.96 18.68 -35.78
C MET A 294 5.55 17.91 -36.97
N GLY A 295 4.77 17.00 -37.56
CA GLY A 295 5.15 16.25 -38.77
C GLY A 295 5.99 14.98 -38.54
N GLN A 296 6.21 14.59 -37.28
CA GLN A 296 6.92 13.37 -36.85
C GLN A 296 6.26 12.82 -35.58
N SER A 297 6.73 11.72 -34.98
CA SER A 297 6.22 11.30 -33.67
C SER A 297 6.75 12.18 -32.53
N LEU A 298 6.05 12.20 -31.38
CA LEU A 298 6.53 12.91 -30.18
C LEU A 298 7.93 12.46 -29.75
N GLU A 299 8.18 11.14 -29.75
CA GLU A 299 9.48 10.57 -29.43
C GLU A 299 10.56 10.97 -30.45
N GLU A 300 10.23 11.03 -31.75
CA GLU A 300 11.15 11.49 -32.80
C GLU A 300 11.57 12.95 -32.61
N GLY A 301 10.62 13.80 -32.25
CA GLY A 301 10.91 15.20 -31.89
C GLY A 301 11.83 15.31 -30.67
N ALA A 302 11.50 14.61 -29.59
CA ALA A 302 12.29 14.61 -28.37
C ALA A 302 13.71 14.05 -28.58
N PHE A 303 13.83 12.96 -29.34
CA PHE A 303 15.13 12.34 -29.61
C PHE A 303 16.02 13.21 -30.48
N GLY A 304 15.47 13.83 -31.54
CA GLY A 304 16.22 14.78 -32.36
C GLY A 304 16.73 15.98 -31.53
N LEU A 305 15.94 16.43 -30.54
CA LEU A 305 16.36 17.47 -29.60
C LEU A 305 17.48 16.98 -28.67
N TYR A 306 17.34 15.80 -28.09
CA TYR A 306 18.35 15.17 -27.24
C TYR A 306 19.70 14.99 -27.96
N GLN A 307 19.70 14.50 -29.21
CA GLN A 307 20.93 14.33 -29.98
C GLN A 307 21.65 15.66 -30.23
N ARG A 308 20.91 16.71 -30.60
CA ARG A 308 21.48 18.06 -30.76
C ARG A 308 22.07 18.57 -29.45
N LEU A 309 21.46 18.25 -28.32
CA LEU A 309 21.93 18.64 -27.01
C LEU A 309 23.22 17.91 -26.61
N LYS A 310 23.25 16.57 -26.76
CA LYS A 310 24.45 15.76 -26.49
C LYS A 310 25.62 16.10 -27.40
N ALA A 311 25.37 16.47 -28.66
CA ALA A 311 26.43 16.94 -29.55
C ALA A 311 27.09 18.25 -29.10
N ARG A 312 26.39 19.07 -28.29
CA ARG A 312 26.86 20.38 -27.81
C ARG A 312 27.42 20.34 -26.39
N SER A 313 27.11 19.32 -25.59
CA SER A 313 27.51 19.25 -24.18
C SER A 313 27.60 17.81 -23.66
N ASN A 314 28.65 17.52 -22.89
CA ASN A 314 28.81 16.27 -22.15
C ASN A 314 28.30 16.36 -20.70
N ARG A 315 27.66 17.46 -20.31
CA ARG A 315 27.12 17.62 -18.95
C ARG A 315 25.92 16.67 -18.73
N PRO A 316 25.69 16.22 -17.48
CA PRO A 316 24.48 15.48 -17.14
C PRO A 316 23.24 16.37 -17.34
N LEU A 317 22.13 15.76 -17.78
CA LEU A 317 20.84 16.46 -17.98
C LEU A 317 19.93 16.37 -16.76
N VAL A 318 20.25 15.44 -15.86
CA VAL A 318 19.61 15.25 -14.56
C VAL A 318 20.74 15.23 -13.54
N VAL A 319 20.53 15.88 -12.39
CA VAL A 319 21.47 15.89 -11.26
C VAL A 319 20.70 15.64 -9.98
N ASP A 320 21.35 15.00 -9.02
CA ASP A 320 20.84 14.91 -7.66
C ASP A 320 20.95 16.26 -6.96
N ALA A 321 20.02 16.53 -6.05
CA ALA A 321 20.06 17.73 -5.23
C ALA A 321 21.24 17.63 -4.24
N PRO A 322 22.02 18.70 -4.04
CA PRO A 322 23.14 18.68 -3.10
C PRO A 322 22.80 18.22 -1.68
N ALA A 323 21.57 18.50 -1.21
CA ALA A 323 21.12 18.05 0.10
C ALA A 323 21.07 16.51 0.25
N TYR A 324 20.92 15.77 -0.85
CA TYR A 324 20.89 14.30 -0.82
C TYR A 324 22.29 13.65 -0.78
N ASP A 325 23.33 14.35 -1.25
CA ASP A 325 24.72 13.91 -1.07
C ASP A 325 25.16 14.02 0.41
N GLU A 326 24.55 14.93 1.19
CA GLU A 326 24.84 15.12 2.61
C GLU A 326 24.03 14.19 3.54
N GLN A 327 22.94 13.58 3.05
CA GLN A 327 22.03 12.71 3.82
C GLN A 327 22.18 11.21 3.53
N ASN A 328 23.10 10.81 2.63
CA ASN A 328 23.29 9.41 2.20
C ASN A 328 23.97 8.48 3.24
N GLU A 329 23.96 8.84 4.54
CA GLU A 329 24.27 7.91 5.64
C GLU A 329 23.02 7.27 6.28
N ASP A 330 21.81 7.80 6.05
CA ASP A 330 20.60 7.29 6.72
C ASP A 330 19.66 6.59 5.73
N ALA A 331 19.72 5.25 5.78
CA ALA A 331 18.76 4.37 5.11
C ALA A 331 17.33 4.62 5.64
N PRO A 332 16.29 4.37 4.81
CA PRO A 332 14.90 4.43 5.25
C PRO A 332 14.63 3.31 6.28
N GLY A 333 14.67 3.65 7.56
CA GLY A 333 14.41 2.73 8.68
C GLY A 333 14.80 3.21 10.08
N GLN A 334 14.86 4.52 10.36
CA GLN A 334 15.18 5.06 11.70
C GLN A 334 14.32 6.28 12.04
N ALA A 335 13.00 6.17 11.93
CA ALA A 335 12.07 7.29 12.07
C ALA A 335 11.97 7.84 13.51
N HIS A 336 12.24 7.02 14.55
CA HIS A 336 12.05 7.37 15.96
C HIS A 336 13.34 7.38 16.79
N PHE A 337 14.29 6.48 16.51
CA PHE A 337 15.56 6.38 17.26
C PHE A 337 16.49 7.58 17.02
N THR A 338 16.69 7.97 15.76
CA THR A 338 17.59 9.06 15.39
C THR A 338 17.12 10.40 15.96
N PRO A 339 15.82 10.77 15.86
CA PRO A 339 15.31 11.96 16.53
C PRO A 339 15.51 11.95 18.05
N ALA A 340 15.30 10.82 18.74
CA ALA A 340 15.57 10.70 20.18
C ALA A 340 17.06 10.94 20.49
N LEU A 341 17.97 10.35 19.71
CA LEU A 341 19.40 10.51 19.89
C LEU A 341 19.85 11.96 19.66
N HIS A 342 19.25 12.65 18.69
CA HIS A 342 19.45 14.07 18.44
C HIS A 342 18.96 14.94 19.60
N PHE A 343 17.79 14.65 20.14
CA PHE A 343 17.27 15.32 21.35
C PHE A 343 18.28 15.24 22.50
N PHE A 344 18.77 14.04 22.84
CA PHE A 344 19.77 13.89 23.90
C PHE A 344 21.09 14.59 23.57
N SER A 345 21.50 14.58 22.30
CA SER A 345 22.72 15.25 21.84
C SER A 345 22.66 16.77 21.95
N GLY A 346 21.45 17.36 21.94
CA GLY A 346 21.22 18.80 22.08
C GLY A 346 21.28 19.33 23.52
N LEU A 347 21.28 18.45 24.53
CA LEU A 347 21.38 18.86 25.94
C LEU A 347 22.81 19.30 26.31
N GLU A 348 22.97 20.01 27.44
CA GLU A 348 24.27 20.53 27.91
C GLU A 348 25.38 19.46 27.99
N GLN A 349 24.99 18.20 28.28
CA GLN A 349 25.90 17.05 28.39
C GLN A 349 25.78 16.10 27.18
N GLY A 350 25.26 16.58 26.05
CA GLY A 350 24.71 15.75 24.98
C GLY A 350 25.67 14.75 24.33
N GLN A 351 26.95 15.11 24.14
CA GLN A 351 27.95 14.16 23.63
C GLN A 351 28.19 12.97 24.59
N GLN A 352 28.15 13.21 25.90
CA GLN A 352 28.30 12.15 26.90
C GLN A 352 27.03 11.29 26.99
N LEU A 353 25.85 11.88 26.82
CA LEU A 353 24.57 11.17 26.76
C LEU A 353 24.48 10.28 25.52
N ARG A 354 24.88 10.79 24.35
CA ARG A 354 25.00 10.00 23.12
C ARG A 354 25.95 8.83 23.30
N ALA A 355 27.13 9.05 23.88
CA ALA A 355 28.08 7.98 24.18
C ALA A 355 27.50 6.94 25.17
N TYR A 356 26.68 7.35 26.14
CA TYR A 356 25.99 6.43 27.04
C TYR A 356 24.96 5.56 26.32
N ILE A 357 24.11 6.17 25.47
CA ILE A 357 23.07 5.48 24.69
C ILE A 357 23.70 4.45 23.75
N LEU A 358 24.74 4.83 23.01
CA LEU A 358 25.43 3.96 22.05
C LEU A 358 26.28 2.86 22.71
N GLY A 359 26.26 2.75 24.04
CA GLY A 359 27.08 1.78 24.76
C GLY A 359 28.58 2.03 24.58
N GLN A 360 29.00 3.29 24.55
CA GLN A 360 30.40 3.71 24.50
C GLN A 360 30.88 4.28 25.86
N LEU A 361 29.93 4.61 26.76
CA LEU A 361 30.19 5.08 28.12
C LEU A 361 29.55 4.15 29.16
N HIS A 362 30.36 3.61 30.08
CA HIS A 362 29.94 2.65 31.11
C HIS A 362 30.66 2.87 32.45
N GLY A 363 30.25 2.12 33.48
CA GLY A 363 30.89 2.13 34.80
C GLY A 363 30.79 3.49 35.49
N GLN A 364 31.83 3.86 36.25
CA GLN A 364 31.83 5.11 37.05
C GLN A 364 31.59 6.38 36.21
N GLY A 365 31.99 6.39 34.93
CA GLY A 365 31.76 7.52 34.04
C GLY A 365 30.28 7.72 33.70
N ALA A 366 29.55 6.62 33.48
CA ALA A 366 28.10 6.65 33.26
C ALA A 366 27.34 7.02 34.55
N GLU A 367 27.73 6.46 35.70
CA GLU A 367 27.11 6.79 36.99
C GLU A 367 27.22 8.28 37.32
N GLN A 368 28.39 8.89 37.08
CA GLN A 368 28.61 10.32 37.30
C GLN A 368 27.81 11.20 36.32
N LEU A 369 27.61 10.74 35.08
CA LEU A 369 26.78 11.43 34.10
C LEU A 369 25.31 11.40 34.53
N LEU A 370 24.78 10.20 34.80
CA LEU A 370 23.38 10.00 35.19
C LEU A 370 23.02 10.73 36.50
N ALA A 371 23.97 10.85 37.44
CA ALA A 371 23.77 11.58 38.69
C ALA A 371 23.67 13.10 38.52
N LYS A 372 24.13 13.65 37.39
CA LYS A 372 24.11 15.09 37.08
C LYS A 372 22.92 15.51 36.22
N LEU A 373 22.12 14.56 35.74
CA LEU A 373 20.93 14.86 34.94
C LEU A 373 19.84 15.44 35.84
N ALA A 374 19.44 16.68 35.52
CA ALA A 374 18.29 17.33 36.12
C ALA A 374 17.04 17.15 35.25
N PRO A 375 15.83 17.15 35.84
CA PRO A 375 14.61 17.18 35.06
C PRO A 375 14.55 18.41 34.17
N VAL A 376 14.01 18.20 32.97
CA VAL A 376 13.75 19.26 32.00
C VAL A 376 12.31 19.13 31.50
N PRO A 377 11.61 20.24 31.24
CA PRO A 377 10.35 20.19 30.50
C PRO A 377 10.68 19.74 29.07
N VAL A 378 10.39 18.48 28.73
CA VAL A 378 10.88 17.84 27.49
C VAL A 378 10.37 18.58 26.26
N ALA A 379 9.11 19.05 26.27
CA ALA A 379 8.56 19.86 25.19
C ALA A 379 9.28 21.21 25.02
N GLU A 380 9.85 21.79 26.08
CA GLU A 380 10.58 23.06 26.04
C GLU A 380 12.08 22.87 25.76
N ALA A 381 12.64 21.75 26.23
CA ALA A 381 14.05 21.37 26.05
C ALA A 381 14.30 20.66 24.72
N ALA A 382 13.25 20.21 24.04
CA ALA A 382 13.34 19.65 22.70
C ALA A 382 13.66 20.77 21.71
N HIS A 383 14.95 20.95 21.43
CA HIS A 383 15.47 21.79 20.33
C HIS A 383 15.31 21.11 18.96
N SER A 384 14.36 20.18 18.87
CA SER A 384 14.39 19.04 17.99
C SER A 384 12.96 18.81 17.47
N ASP A 385 12.61 19.49 16.38
CA ASP A 385 11.29 19.35 15.76
C ASP A 385 10.98 17.92 15.30
N LEU A 386 11.94 17.14 14.79
CA LEU A 386 11.73 15.72 14.46
C LEU A 386 11.49 14.85 15.70
N PHE A 387 12.06 15.16 16.88
CA PHE A 387 11.71 14.40 18.09
C PHE A 387 10.29 14.73 18.53
N LEU A 388 9.87 15.99 18.37
CA LEU A 388 8.49 16.39 18.62
C LEU A 388 7.56 15.75 17.59
N MET A 389 7.87 15.77 16.28
CA MET A 389 7.17 15.07 15.18
C MET A 389 7.04 13.58 15.43
N ALA A 390 8.10 12.94 15.88
CA ALA A 390 8.06 11.53 16.26
C ALA A 390 7.05 11.27 17.39
N LEU A 391 6.60 12.29 18.14
CA LEU A 391 5.56 12.20 19.17
C LEU A 391 4.18 12.69 18.70
N TYR A 392 4.04 13.34 17.52
CA TYR A 392 2.77 13.96 17.09
C TYR A 392 1.65 12.95 16.83
N HIS A 393 1.99 11.68 16.59
CA HIS A 393 0.97 10.63 16.48
C HIS A 393 0.18 10.45 17.77
N TRP A 394 0.74 10.82 18.93
CA TRP A 394 0.09 10.64 20.24
C TRP A 394 -0.07 11.93 21.03
N LEU A 395 0.69 12.99 20.74
CA LEU A 395 0.64 14.26 21.47
C LEU A 395 0.60 15.47 20.56
N GLU A 396 -0.36 16.36 20.80
CA GLU A 396 -0.38 17.69 20.22
C GLU A 396 0.34 18.69 21.14
N PRO A 397 1.37 19.42 20.66
CA PRO A 397 1.97 20.50 21.44
C PRO A 397 1.01 21.69 21.66
N PRO A 398 1.12 22.42 22.79
CA PRO A 398 2.05 22.19 23.88
C PRO A 398 1.58 21.05 24.79
N PHE A 399 2.49 20.15 25.13
CA PHE A 399 2.24 19.08 26.10
C PHE A 399 3.18 19.20 27.30
N GLY A 400 2.69 18.84 28.47
CA GLY A 400 3.51 18.69 29.68
C GLY A 400 4.22 17.35 29.72
N ASN A 401 5.24 17.24 30.59
CA ASN A 401 5.91 15.96 30.85
C ASN A 401 4.90 14.87 31.28
N ASP A 402 3.84 15.23 32.00
CA ASP A 402 2.81 14.27 32.45
C ASP A 402 2.04 13.66 31.26
N GLN A 403 1.75 14.45 30.23
CA GLN A 403 1.10 13.95 29.01
C GLN A 403 2.05 13.06 28.20
N LEU A 404 3.33 13.44 28.10
CA LEU A 404 4.34 12.60 27.48
C LEU A 404 4.53 11.28 28.22
N VAL A 405 4.50 11.29 29.55
CA VAL A 405 4.58 10.08 30.37
C VAL A 405 3.42 9.13 30.07
N ALA A 406 2.20 9.65 29.88
CA ALA A 406 1.01 8.84 29.59
C ALA A 406 1.14 8.07 28.26
N VAL A 407 1.63 8.72 27.20
CA VAL A 407 1.78 8.08 25.87
C VAL A 407 3.13 7.41 25.63
N PHE A 408 4.06 7.57 26.57
CA PHE A 408 5.43 7.06 26.43
C PHE A 408 5.53 5.57 26.08
N PRO A 409 4.65 4.67 26.57
CA PRO A 409 4.69 3.27 26.17
C PRO A 409 4.63 3.07 24.66
N HIS A 410 3.70 3.74 23.97
CA HIS A 410 3.54 3.63 22.51
C HIS A 410 4.78 4.14 21.78
N TYR A 411 5.26 5.33 22.14
CA TYR A 411 6.49 5.89 21.56
C TYR A 411 7.71 4.99 21.78
N PHE A 412 7.79 4.36 22.95
CA PHE A 412 8.91 3.48 23.30
C PHE A 412 8.90 2.18 22.48
N TRP A 413 7.72 1.67 22.11
CA TRP A 413 7.61 0.50 21.23
C TRP A 413 8.10 0.79 19.81
N ASP A 414 7.71 1.92 19.23
CA ASP A 414 8.20 2.34 17.91
C ASP A 414 9.72 2.61 17.94
N LEU A 415 10.22 3.19 19.03
CA LEU A 415 11.65 3.40 19.24
C LEU A 415 12.44 2.08 19.33
N LEU A 416 11.84 1.02 19.85
CA LEU A 416 12.47 -0.30 19.98
C LEU A 416 12.66 -0.98 18.63
N GLU A 417 11.69 -0.88 17.71
CA GLU A 417 11.80 -1.41 16.36
C GLU A 417 12.95 -0.74 15.57
N ASP A 418 13.16 0.55 15.83
CA ASP A 418 14.18 1.37 15.15
C ASP A 418 15.57 1.33 15.79
N CYS A 419 15.75 0.66 16.94
CA CYS A 419 17.02 0.65 17.69
C CYS A 419 18.10 -0.24 17.03
N PRO A 420 19.18 0.31 16.43
CA PRO A 420 20.17 -0.48 15.69
C PRO A 420 21.02 -1.41 16.58
N GLY A 421 21.14 -1.11 17.88
CA GLY A 421 21.86 -1.95 18.85
C GLY A 421 20.96 -2.82 19.74
N GLY A 422 19.67 -2.94 19.42
CA GLY A 422 18.72 -3.80 20.14
C GLY A 422 18.42 -3.34 21.58
N HIS A 423 17.98 -4.28 22.41
CA HIS A 423 17.35 -4.02 23.71
C HIS A 423 18.20 -3.24 24.74
N ASP A 424 19.53 -3.34 24.74
CA ASP A 424 20.39 -2.61 25.70
C ASP A 424 20.37 -1.09 25.43
N GLN A 425 20.31 -0.68 24.17
CA GLN A 425 20.26 0.74 23.79
C GLN A 425 18.90 1.37 24.13
N ALA A 426 17.81 0.62 23.93
CA ALA A 426 16.48 1.04 24.31
C ALA A 426 16.35 1.24 25.84
N LEU A 427 16.88 0.31 26.65
CA LEU A 427 16.87 0.47 28.12
C LEU A 427 17.70 1.68 28.58
N ARG A 428 18.82 1.98 27.91
CA ARG A 428 19.62 3.19 28.18
C ARG A 428 18.87 4.47 27.82
N LEU A 429 18.10 4.47 26.73
CA LEU A 429 17.24 5.59 26.37
C LEU A 429 16.13 5.78 27.40
N LEU A 430 15.48 4.70 27.83
CA LEU A 430 14.46 4.74 28.88
C LEU A 430 15.01 5.27 30.21
N ASP A 431 16.22 4.87 30.62
CA ASP A 431 16.91 5.39 31.80
C ASP A 431 17.12 6.91 31.76
N LEU A 432 17.41 7.44 30.56
CA LEU A 432 17.62 8.86 30.36
C LEU A 432 16.29 9.62 30.35
N PHE A 433 15.28 9.12 29.63
CA PHE A 433 13.94 9.72 29.63
C PHE A 433 13.33 9.76 31.03
N TRP A 434 13.43 8.67 31.80
CA TRP A 434 12.98 8.66 33.19
C TRP A 434 13.62 9.77 34.03
N ARG A 435 14.94 9.99 33.90
CA ARG A 435 15.64 11.06 34.65
C ARG A 435 15.26 12.45 34.16
N LEU A 436 15.17 12.66 32.86
CA LEU A 436 14.82 13.96 32.26
C LEU A 436 13.36 14.35 32.55
N LEU A 437 12.45 13.38 32.60
CA LEU A 437 11.05 13.62 32.95
C LEU A 437 10.86 13.88 34.45
N GLY A 438 11.92 13.82 35.26
CA GLY A 438 11.86 14.09 36.70
C GLY A 438 11.53 12.86 37.54
N ARG A 439 11.92 11.68 37.07
CA ARG A 439 11.65 10.39 37.69
C ARG A 439 10.14 10.15 37.89
N PRO A 440 9.35 10.24 36.81
CA PRO A 440 7.92 10.04 36.90
C PRO A 440 7.60 8.58 37.26
N GLN A 441 6.35 8.36 37.67
CA GLN A 441 5.74 7.05 37.64
C GLN A 441 5.27 6.79 36.20
N PHE A 442 5.84 5.78 35.55
CA PHE A 442 5.43 5.41 34.19
C PHE A 442 4.10 4.65 34.23
N PRO A 443 3.33 4.66 33.13
CA PRO A 443 2.16 3.82 33.00
C PRO A 443 2.51 2.34 33.20
N TYR A 444 1.58 1.59 33.79
CA TYR A 444 1.76 0.16 34.02
C TYR A 444 2.01 -0.60 32.71
N ALA A 445 1.41 -0.17 31.59
CA ALA A 445 1.61 -0.75 30.26
C ALA A 445 3.10 -0.87 29.86
N LEU A 446 3.93 0.13 30.20
CA LEU A 446 5.37 0.06 29.93
C LEU A 446 6.07 -1.00 30.80
N ALA A 447 5.70 -1.07 32.07
CA ALA A 447 6.27 -2.06 33.01
C ALA A 447 5.87 -3.48 32.60
N ASP A 448 4.61 -3.68 32.21
CA ASP A 448 4.07 -4.96 31.74
C ASP A 448 4.70 -5.38 30.42
N GLY A 449 4.79 -4.49 29.43
CA GLY A 449 5.42 -4.79 28.14
C GLY A 449 6.90 -5.16 28.29
N LEU A 450 7.66 -4.42 29.10
CA LEU A 450 9.08 -4.73 29.34
C LEU A 450 9.27 -6.07 30.06
N ALA A 451 8.34 -6.45 30.94
CA ALA A 451 8.49 -7.63 31.78
C ALA A 451 7.89 -8.91 31.20
N ASN A 452 6.70 -8.80 30.65
CA ASN A 452 5.90 -9.94 30.21
C ASN A 452 5.90 -10.11 28.69
N GLN A 453 6.04 -9.04 27.91
CA GLN A 453 6.05 -9.14 26.44
C GLN A 453 7.48 -9.30 25.88
N LEU A 454 8.43 -8.47 26.34
CA LEU A 454 9.80 -8.47 25.83
C LEU A 454 10.81 -9.21 26.73
N GLU A 455 10.39 -9.60 27.94
CA GLU A 455 11.23 -10.26 28.94
C GLU A 455 12.58 -9.53 29.23
N LEU A 456 12.61 -8.20 29.13
CA LEU A 456 13.83 -7.39 29.30
C LEU A 456 14.20 -7.15 30.77
N LEU A 457 13.19 -7.05 31.63
CA LEU A 457 13.32 -6.81 33.06
C LEU A 457 12.26 -7.61 33.82
N SER A 458 12.52 -8.06 35.05
CA SER A 458 11.40 -8.48 35.90
C SER A 458 10.61 -7.26 36.39
N LEU A 459 9.32 -7.41 36.73
CA LEU A 459 8.55 -6.31 37.37
C LEU A 459 9.26 -5.78 38.62
N ALA A 460 9.88 -6.66 39.40
CA ALA A 460 10.66 -6.27 40.58
C ALA A 460 11.88 -5.42 40.21
N ASP A 461 12.61 -5.82 39.15
CA ASP A 461 13.75 -5.06 38.65
C ASP A 461 13.31 -3.73 38.04
N PHE A 462 12.17 -3.67 37.37
CA PHE A 462 11.59 -2.42 36.85
C PHE A 462 11.28 -1.45 37.98
N TYR A 463 10.48 -1.88 38.98
CA TYR A 463 10.12 -1.04 40.12
C TYR A 463 11.36 -0.61 40.93
N GLN A 464 12.35 -1.49 41.07
CA GLN A 464 13.61 -1.16 41.71
C GLN A 464 14.44 -0.17 40.88
N ARG A 465 14.57 -0.39 39.57
CA ARG A 465 15.40 0.43 38.67
C ARG A 465 14.87 1.85 38.53
N TYR A 466 13.55 2.01 38.45
CA TYR A 466 12.89 3.30 38.26
C TYR A 466 12.28 3.88 39.53
N GLU A 467 12.62 3.33 40.71
CA GLU A 467 12.16 3.81 42.02
C GLU A 467 10.62 3.97 42.12
N GLN A 468 9.84 3.17 41.36
CA GLN A 468 8.38 3.29 41.28
C GLN A 468 7.67 2.39 42.28
N ALA A 469 6.53 2.86 42.79
CA ALA A 469 5.63 2.00 43.54
C ALA A 469 4.95 0.98 42.60
N PRO A 470 4.62 -0.23 43.10
CA PRO A 470 3.79 -1.16 42.35
C PRO A 470 2.48 -0.51 41.92
N ALA A 471 2.06 -0.75 40.66
CA ALA A 471 0.82 -0.18 40.12
C ALA A 471 -0.42 -0.58 40.93
N GLU A 472 -1.34 0.36 41.11
CA GLU A 472 -2.64 0.11 41.72
C GLU A 472 -3.56 -0.70 40.78
N ALA A 473 -4.62 -1.30 41.32
CA ALA A 473 -5.50 -2.18 40.54
C ALA A 473 -6.17 -1.48 39.35
N ASP A 474 -6.53 -0.19 39.49
CA ASP A 474 -7.21 0.57 38.45
C ASP A 474 -6.28 0.86 37.25
N GLN A 475 -4.99 1.10 37.50
CA GLN A 475 -3.99 1.32 36.45
C GLN A 475 -3.69 0.04 35.67
N GLN A 476 -3.72 -1.11 36.35
CA GLN A 476 -3.59 -2.41 35.69
C GLN A 476 -4.82 -2.70 34.82
N LEU A 477 -6.01 -2.27 35.27
CA LEU A 477 -7.26 -2.45 34.52
C LEU A 477 -7.35 -1.56 33.28
N GLU A 478 -6.87 -0.32 33.35
CA GLU A 478 -6.83 0.60 32.21
C GLU A 478 -5.95 0.04 31.08
N ALA A 479 -4.71 -0.33 31.38
CA ALA A 479 -3.80 -0.95 30.42
C ALA A 479 -4.38 -2.26 29.83
N PHE A 480 -5.03 -3.07 30.68
CA PHE A 480 -5.70 -4.29 30.25
C PHE A 480 -6.87 -4.03 29.29
N CYS A 481 -7.56 -2.90 29.41
CA CYS A 481 -8.66 -2.52 28.53
C CYS A 481 -8.16 -1.95 27.19
N GLU A 482 -7.05 -1.21 27.18
CA GLU A 482 -6.41 -0.69 25.96
C GLU A 482 -6.02 -1.85 25.01
N ASP A 483 -5.50 -2.95 25.57
CA ASP A 483 -5.16 -4.17 24.83
C ASP A 483 -6.37 -4.77 24.06
N PHE A 484 -7.63 -4.38 24.38
CA PHE A 484 -8.81 -4.82 23.62
C PHE A 484 -8.99 -4.13 22.27
N GLU A 485 -8.63 -2.84 22.16
CA GLU A 485 -8.69 -2.09 20.89
C GLU A 485 -7.79 -2.73 19.83
N GLU A 486 -6.70 -3.28 20.32
CA GLU A 486 -5.65 -3.93 19.58
C GLU A 486 -5.96 -5.38 19.15
N LEU A 487 -7.06 -5.99 19.60
CA LEU A 487 -7.43 -7.36 19.20
C LEU A 487 -8.00 -7.40 17.77
N GLY A 488 -7.13 -7.65 16.78
CA GLY A 488 -7.44 -7.73 15.35
C GLY A 488 -7.72 -9.14 14.83
N GLU A 489 -7.75 -9.29 13.49
CA GLU A 489 -7.95 -10.57 12.81
C GLU A 489 -6.74 -11.51 12.96
N GLY A 490 -6.69 -12.31 14.02
CA GLY A 490 -5.72 -13.41 14.15
C GLY A 490 -4.87 -13.46 15.42
N ASP A 491 -5.07 -12.57 16.39
CA ASP A 491 -4.12 -12.37 17.50
C ASP A 491 -4.32 -13.30 18.71
N TRP A 492 -4.05 -14.60 18.55
CA TRP A 492 -4.06 -15.52 19.70
C TRP A 492 -2.99 -15.20 20.74
N GLU A 493 -1.84 -14.71 20.30
CA GLU A 493 -0.76 -14.29 21.19
C GLU A 493 -1.21 -13.19 22.14
N ARG A 494 -2.00 -12.23 21.64
CA ARG A 494 -2.58 -11.14 22.46
C ARG A 494 -3.64 -11.65 23.44
N ILE A 495 -4.52 -12.57 23.03
CA ILE A 495 -5.47 -13.23 23.96
C ILE A 495 -4.71 -14.00 25.05
N SER A 496 -3.59 -14.66 24.71
CA SER A 496 -2.74 -15.35 25.67
C SER A 496 -2.04 -14.39 26.63
N ALA A 497 -1.58 -13.23 26.14
CA ALA A 497 -0.99 -12.18 26.97
C ALA A 497 -2.02 -11.63 27.98
N LEU A 498 -3.22 -11.30 27.52
CA LEU A 498 -4.34 -10.88 28.37
C LEU A 498 -4.69 -11.95 29.43
N ASP A 499 -4.67 -13.24 29.08
CA ASP A 499 -4.86 -14.31 30.07
C ASP A 499 -3.79 -14.31 31.14
N GLN A 500 -2.53 -14.23 30.74
CA GLN A 500 -1.40 -14.22 31.65
C GLN A 500 -1.49 -13.04 32.63
N GLN A 501 -1.84 -11.85 32.14
CA GLN A 501 -2.11 -10.68 32.97
C GLN A 501 -3.27 -10.93 33.95
N SER A 502 -4.42 -11.43 33.47
CA SER A 502 -5.61 -11.68 34.32
C SER A 502 -5.41 -12.75 35.39
N ARG A 503 -4.52 -13.74 35.15
CA ARG A 503 -4.13 -14.74 36.16
C ARG A 503 -3.28 -14.13 37.26
N ALA A 504 -2.40 -13.21 36.90
CA ALA A 504 -1.57 -12.49 37.86
C ALA A 504 -2.43 -11.57 38.73
N THR A 505 -3.45 -10.95 38.14
CA THR A 505 -4.36 -10.02 38.83
C THR A 505 -5.84 -10.34 38.56
N GLN A 506 -6.46 -11.08 39.47
CA GLN A 506 -7.87 -11.49 39.33
C GLN A 506 -8.87 -10.31 39.27
N ALA A 507 -8.50 -9.13 39.79
CA ALA A 507 -9.33 -7.92 39.73
C ALA A 507 -9.58 -7.44 38.29
N LEU A 508 -8.72 -7.79 37.33
CA LEU A 508 -8.87 -7.46 35.91
C LEU A 508 -10.08 -8.14 35.25
N LEU A 509 -10.59 -9.21 35.86
CA LEU A 509 -11.77 -9.95 35.39
C LEU A 509 -13.10 -9.27 35.76
N ALA A 510 -13.06 -7.95 36.00
CA ALA A 510 -14.22 -7.16 36.35
C ALA A 510 -14.97 -6.63 35.12
N ALA A 511 -15.63 -7.53 34.38
CA ALA A 511 -16.21 -7.23 33.07
C ALA A 511 -17.18 -6.04 32.98
N GLU A 512 -17.84 -5.64 34.07
CA GLU A 512 -18.68 -4.44 34.07
C GLU A 512 -17.89 -3.13 33.88
N GLN A 513 -16.55 -3.18 34.00
CA GLN A 513 -15.65 -2.07 33.76
C GLN A 513 -14.97 -2.12 32.39
N TRP A 514 -15.21 -3.17 31.59
CA TRP A 514 -14.62 -3.30 30.25
C TRP A 514 -15.35 -2.42 29.22
N PRO A 515 -14.64 -1.94 28.18
CA PRO A 515 -15.25 -1.23 27.06
C PRO A 515 -16.20 -2.14 26.27
N GLN A 516 -17.21 -1.55 25.62
CA GLN A 516 -18.21 -2.26 24.82
C GLN A 516 -17.74 -2.50 23.37
N GLU A 517 -16.54 -3.05 23.24
CA GLU A 517 -15.84 -3.18 21.96
C GLU A 517 -15.56 -4.63 21.59
N LYS A 518 -15.20 -4.84 20.31
CA LYS A 518 -15.04 -6.17 19.71
C LYS A 518 -14.05 -7.05 20.47
N GLY A 519 -12.89 -6.50 20.84
CA GLY A 519 -11.87 -7.23 21.59
C GLY A 519 -12.35 -7.73 22.96
N ALA A 520 -13.02 -6.85 23.72
CA ALA A 520 -13.56 -7.18 25.05
C ALA A 520 -14.59 -8.31 24.99
N TYR A 521 -15.45 -8.31 23.96
CA TYR A 521 -16.43 -9.37 23.72
C TYR A 521 -15.78 -10.73 23.42
N VAL A 522 -14.73 -10.75 22.60
CA VAL A 522 -13.96 -11.96 22.26
C VAL A 522 -13.28 -12.51 23.50
N TYR A 523 -12.55 -11.67 24.23
CA TYR A 523 -11.84 -12.07 25.45
C TYR A 523 -12.81 -12.53 26.56
N GLY A 524 -13.95 -11.86 26.72
CA GLY A 524 -14.99 -12.27 27.66
C GLY A 524 -15.56 -13.66 27.35
N ALA A 525 -15.86 -13.93 26.08
CA ALA A 525 -16.35 -15.26 25.67
C ALA A 525 -15.30 -16.35 25.94
N TRP A 526 -14.04 -16.02 25.68
CA TRP A 526 -12.92 -16.89 25.98
C TRP A 526 -12.81 -17.20 27.48
N CYS A 527 -12.84 -16.17 28.35
CA CYS A 527 -12.87 -16.33 29.80
C CYS A 527 -14.04 -17.18 30.30
N ALA A 528 -15.24 -17.00 29.74
CA ALA A 528 -16.42 -17.80 30.07
C ALA A 528 -16.20 -19.30 29.79
N ALA A 529 -15.34 -19.64 28.81
CA ALA A 529 -15.01 -21.01 28.44
C ALA A 529 -13.88 -21.66 29.28
N ARG A 530 -13.35 -20.96 30.29
CA ARG A 530 -12.17 -21.37 31.07
C ARG A 530 -12.46 -21.85 32.49
N LEU A 531 -12.17 -23.12 32.79
CA LEU A 531 -12.42 -23.73 34.09
C LEU A 531 -11.55 -23.19 35.24
N ASP A 532 -10.41 -22.61 34.92
CA ASP A 532 -9.47 -22.03 35.88
C ASP A 532 -9.79 -20.59 36.29
N ILE A 533 -10.77 -19.96 35.63
CA ILE A 533 -11.35 -18.69 36.07
C ILE A 533 -12.34 -18.97 37.23
N ALA A 534 -12.23 -18.20 38.31
CA ALA A 534 -13.12 -18.35 39.47
C ALA A 534 -14.60 -18.17 39.10
N GLU A 535 -15.48 -18.95 39.73
CA GLU A 535 -16.92 -19.03 39.41
C GLU A 535 -17.60 -17.64 39.44
N GLY A 536 -17.34 -16.83 40.48
CA GLY A 536 -17.90 -15.48 40.58
C GLY A 536 -17.45 -14.50 39.49
N SER A 537 -16.21 -14.59 39.01
CA SER A 537 -15.72 -13.77 37.89
C SER A 537 -16.39 -14.20 36.58
N ALA A 538 -16.53 -15.51 36.35
CA ALA A 538 -17.18 -16.03 35.15
C ALA A 538 -18.68 -15.76 35.09
N GLU A 539 -19.38 -15.77 36.23
CA GLU A 539 -20.79 -15.35 36.31
C GLU A 539 -20.95 -13.89 35.90
N ARG A 540 -20.07 -13.00 36.39
CA ARG A 540 -20.08 -11.57 36.05
C ARG A 540 -19.78 -11.33 34.57
N ILE A 541 -18.73 -11.97 34.03
CA ILE A 541 -18.40 -11.92 32.61
C ILE A 541 -19.57 -12.40 31.75
N SER A 542 -20.19 -13.52 32.12
CA SER A 542 -21.29 -14.09 31.32
C SER A 542 -22.58 -13.27 31.43
N ALA A 543 -22.83 -12.60 32.55
CA ALA A 543 -23.93 -11.66 32.69
C ALA A 543 -23.72 -10.39 31.85
N TRP A 544 -22.50 -9.86 31.82
CA TRP A 544 -22.13 -8.74 30.95
C TRP A 544 -22.33 -9.10 29.46
N LEU A 545 -21.84 -10.27 29.04
CA LEU A 545 -22.06 -10.78 27.68
C LEU A 545 -23.54 -10.95 27.34
N ASP A 546 -24.37 -11.46 28.27
CA ASP A 546 -25.82 -11.64 28.03
C ASP A 546 -26.51 -10.28 27.78
N HIS A 547 -26.02 -9.20 28.38
CA HIS A 547 -26.58 -7.88 28.22
C HIS A 547 -26.19 -7.21 26.89
N HIS A 548 -24.91 -7.31 26.49
CA HIS A 548 -24.36 -6.49 25.41
C HIS A 548 -24.16 -7.22 24.08
N LEU A 549 -23.81 -8.51 24.11
CA LEU A 549 -23.24 -9.18 22.93
C LEU A 549 -24.19 -9.26 21.73
N MET A 550 -25.39 -9.79 21.94
CA MET A 550 -26.28 -10.08 20.80
C MET A 550 -26.77 -8.80 20.12
N ALA A 551 -26.84 -7.68 20.85
CA ALA A 551 -27.14 -6.38 20.27
C ALA A 551 -26.00 -5.92 19.36
N HIS A 552 -24.76 -6.05 19.81
CA HIS A 552 -23.58 -5.70 19.03
C HIS A 552 -23.43 -6.56 17.76
N LEU A 553 -23.58 -7.89 17.85
CA LEU A 553 -23.50 -8.79 16.68
C LEU A 553 -24.60 -8.55 15.63
N CYS A 554 -25.71 -7.90 16.01
CA CYS A 554 -26.82 -7.59 15.13
C CYS A 554 -26.83 -6.13 14.64
N GLU A 555 -25.83 -5.34 15.01
CA GLU A 555 -25.70 -3.95 14.61
C GLU A 555 -25.62 -3.83 13.08
N GLY A 556 -26.41 -2.94 12.48
CA GLY A 556 -26.47 -2.74 11.03
C GLY A 556 -27.21 -3.83 10.22
N LEU A 557 -27.66 -4.93 10.83
CA LEU A 557 -28.48 -5.93 10.13
C LEU A 557 -29.89 -5.41 9.83
N ALA A 558 -30.47 -4.61 10.73
CA ALA A 558 -31.79 -4.02 10.53
C ALA A 558 -31.82 -3.11 9.29
N ASP A 559 -30.76 -2.32 9.07
CA ASP A 559 -30.65 -1.40 7.93
C ASP A 559 -30.56 -2.14 6.57
N GLN A 560 -30.32 -3.46 6.58
CA GLN A 560 -30.28 -4.32 5.41
C GLN A 560 -31.61 -5.06 5.15
N GLY A 561 -32.68 -4.74 5.89
CA GLY A 561 -33.98 -5.41 5.76
C GLY A 561 -34.03 -6.80 6.40
N LEU A 562 -33.18 -7.05 7.41
CA LEU A 562 -33.12 -8.30 8.17
C LEU A 562 -33.77 -8.18 9.56
N GLU A 563 -34.79 -7.34 9.74
CA GLU A 563 -35.40 -7.06 11.05
C GLU A 563 -35.96 -8.33 11.71
N ALA A 564 -36.48 -9.26 10.91
CA ALA A 564 -36.97 -10.55 11.42
C ALA A 564 -35.83 -11.41 12.00
N VAL A 565 -34.63 -11.35 11.42
CA VAL A 565 -33.44 -12.05 11.91
C VAL A 565 -32.93 -11.37 13.18
N VAL A 566 -32.86 -10.04 13.21
CA VAL A 566 -32.48 -9.27 14.41
C VAL A 566 -33.42 -9.62 15.57
N GLN A 567 -34.74 -9.59 15.35
CA GLN A 567 -35.72 -9.94 16.38
C GLN A 567 -35.53 -11.39 16.86
N TYR A 568 -35.23 -12.33 15.97
CA TYR A 568 -34.97 -13.73 16.32
C TYR A 568 -33.71 -13.92 17.17
N LEU A 569 -32.69 -13.06 16.98
CA LEU A 569 -31.39 -13.14 17.64
C LEU A 569 -31.27 -12.28 18.91
N THR A 570 -32.20 -11.34 19.15
CA THR A 570 -32.15 -10.43 20.32
C THR A 570 -33.32 -10.60 21.30
N GLU A 571 -34.13 -11.65 21.17
CA GLU A 571 -35.31 -11.86 22.03
C GLU A 571 -34.99 -11.76 23.54
N ALA A 572 -35.81 -10.99 24.27
CA ALA A 572 -35.66 -10.86 25.71
C ALA A 572 -35.90 -12.19 26.45
N ASN A 573 -36.82 -13.01 25.95
CA ASN A 573 -37.15 -14.32 26.53
C ASN A 573 -37.21 -15.37 25.40
N PRO A 574 -36.05 -15.84 24.91
CA PRO A 574 -36.03 -16.83 23.84
C PRO A 574 -36.65 -18.14 24.34
N GLY A 575 -37.66 -18.63 23.62
CA GLY A 575 -38.13 -20.00 23.78
C GLY A 575 -37.06 -21.02 23.35
N ASP A 576 -37.29 -22.29 23.69
CA ASP A 576 -36.43 -23.40 23.25
C ASP A 576 -36.30 -23.42 21.70
N PHE A 577 -35.25 -24.04 21.19
CA PHE A 577 -34.96 -24.05 19.75
C PHE A 577 -36.11 -24.67 18.94
N ASP A 578 -36.68 -23.89 18.02
CA ASP A 578 -37.76 -24.29 17.11
C ASP A 578 -37.21 -24.46 15.68
N PRO A 579 -37.11 -25.70 15.16
CA PRO A 579 -36.59 -25.97 13.83
C PRO A 579 -37.41 -25.31 12.70
N ALA A 580 -38.74 -25.18 12.88
CA ALA A 580 -39.60 -24.58 11.85
C ALA A 580 -39.34 -23.08 11.73
N ARG A 581 -39.25 -22.40 12.87
CA ARG A 581 -38.88 -20.98 12.92
C ARG A 581 -37.46 -20.74 12.41
N HIS A 582 -36.52 -21.61 12.77
CA HIS A 582 -35.15 -21.54 12.29
C HIS A 582 -35.06 -21.69 10.77
N GLY A 583 -35.74 -22.69 10.19
CA GLY A 583 -35.78 -22.91 8.75
C GLY A 583 -36.39 -21.72 7.97
N ALA A 584 -37.34 -21.00 8.58
CA ALA A 584 -37.87 -19.77 8.00
C ALA A 584 -36.82 -18.65 7.93
N MET A 585 -35.96 -18.52 8.94
CA MET A 585 -34.86 -17.54 8.94
C MET A 585 -33.78 -17.90 7.91
N VAL A 586 -33.42 -19.19 7.81
CA VAL A 586 -32.50 -19.68 6.77
C VAL A 586 -33.04 -19.37 5.37
N SER A 587 -34.31 -19.67 5.13
CA SER A 587 -34.96 -19.40 3.83
C SER A 587 -35.02 -17.91 3.52
N HIS A 588 -35.26 -17.06 4.52
CA HIS A 588 -35.26 -15.61 4.37
C HIS A 588 -33.86 -15.09 3.98
N LEU A 589 -32.82 -15.53 4.68
CA LEU A 589 -31.43 -15.18 4.36
C LEU A 589 -31.04 -15.67 2.96
N GLN A 590 -31.40 -16.90 2.59
CA GLN A 590 -31.15 -17.46 1.25
C GLN A 590 -31.96 -16.76 0.14
N SER A 591 -33.05 -16.08 0.44
CA SER A 591 -33.82 -15.34 -0.57
C SER A 591 -33.11 -14.07 -1.07
N LEU A 592 -32.10 -13.60 -0.33
CA LEU A 592 -31.33 -12.40 -0.66
C LEU A 592 -30.26 -12.66 -1.74
N GLY A 593 -30.00 -13.92 -2.07
CA GLY A 593 -29.09 -14.30 -3.14
C GLY A 593 -29.04 -15.81 -3.39
N PRO A 594 -28.78 -16.25 -4.64
CA PRO A 594 -28.81 -17.67 -5.02
C PRO A 594 -27.69 -18.52 -4.38
N LEU A 595 -26.78 -17.90 -3.62
CA LEU A 595 -25.68 -18.56 -2.93
C LEU A 595 -25.79 -18.31 -1.42
N SER A 596 -25.69 -19.37 -0.62
CA SER A 596 -25.67 -19.30 0.86
C SER A 596 -24.57 -18.39 1.43
N GLN A 597 -23.62 -17.98 0.58
CA GLN A 597 -22.49 -17.11 0.89
C GLN A 597 -22.86 -15.62 0.93
N GLN A 598 -23.77 -15.15 0.06
CA GLN A 598 -24.24 -13.76 0.14
C GLN A 598 -25.05 -13.55 1.41
N ALA A 599 -25.86 -14.55 1.76
CA ALA A 599 -26.56 -14.63 3.04
C ALA A 599 -25.60 -14.63 4.25
N PHE A 600 -24.50 -15.39 4.19
CA PHE A 600 -23.46 -15.37 5.22
C PHE A 600 -22.76 -14.00 5.33
N ALA A 601 -22.33 -13.43 4.20
CA ALA A 601 -21.66 -12.13 4.17
C ALA A 601 -22.55 -11.00 4.71
N GLN A 602 -23.85 -11.02 4.41
CA GLN A 602 -24.81 -10.08 4.96
C GLN A 602 -25.05 -10.29 6.45
N LEU A 603 -25.12 -11.55 6.92
CA LEU A 603 -25.27 -11.86 8.34
C LEU A 603 -24.06 -11.45 9.18
N CYS A 604 -22.86 -11.46 8.59
CA CYS A 604 -21.62 -11.03 9.23
C CYS A 604 -21.26 -9.57 8.93
N LEU A 605 -22.12 -8.81 8.25
CA LEU A 605 -21.82 -7.41 7.93
C LEU A 605 -21.74 -6.60 9.23
N GLY A 606 -20.58 -6.00 9.52
CA GLY A 606 -20.36 -5.16 10.71
C GLY A 606 -19.36 -5.72 11.72
N TRP A 607 -19.00 -7.00 11.64
CA TRP A 607 -17.97 -7.60 12.51
C TRP A 607 -17.01 -8.50 11.72
N PRO A 608 -15.70 -8.53 12.07
CA PRO A 608 -14.74 -9.45 11.45
C PRO A 608 -15.24 -10.89 11.63
N ALA A 609 -15.65 -11.53 10.53
CA ALA A 609 -16.38 -12.80 10.57
C ALA A 609 -15.62 -13.88 11.37
N ASP A 610 -14.29 -13.86 11.33
CA ASP A 610 -13.46 -14.79 12.09
C ASP A 610 -13.59 -14.57 13.61
N LEU A 611 -13.57 -13.32 14.09
CA LEU A 611 -13.59 -12.99 15.52
C LEU A 611 -14.92 -13.37 16.19
N GLY A 612 -16.06 -13.01 15.59
CA GLY A 612 -17.34 -13.37 16.20
C GLY A 612 -17.67 -14.86 16.06
N ILE A 613 -17.18 -15.59 15.05
CA ILE A 613 -17.32 -17.05 14.98
C ILE A 613 -16.60 -17.69 16.17
N LYS A 614 -15.36 -17.26 16.45
CA LYS A 614 -14.58 -17.72 17.61
C LYS A 614 -15.29 -17.42 18.91
N GLN A 615 -15.84 -16.21 19.03
CA GLN A 615 -16.60 -15.82 20.21
C GLN A 615 -17.81 -16.73 20.45
N LEU A 616 -18.61 -16.99 19.42
CA LEU A 616 -19.76 -17.90 19.51
C LEU A 616 -19.33 -19.32 19.90
N PHE A 617 -18.23 -19.82 19.31
CA PHE A 617 -17.66 -21.12 19.66
C PHE A 617 -17.28 -21.22 21.14
N TRP A 618 -16.60 -20.21 21.70
CA TRP A 618 -16.24 -20.21 23.13
C TRP A 618 -17.46 -20.18 24.03
N LEU A 619 -18.49 -19.40 23.69
CA LEU A 619 -19.74 -19.36 24.46
C LEU A 619 -20.52 -20.67 24.43
N GLN A 620 -20.48 -21.39 23.30
CA GLN A 620 -21.04 -22.74 23.24
C GLN A 620 -20.32 -23.69 24.19
N ARG A 621 -18.99 -23.62 24.25
CA ARG A 621 -18.19 -24.40 25.19
C ARG A 621 -18.51 -24.02 26.64
N ALA A 622 -18.60 -22.73 26.93
CA ALA A 622 -18.98 -22.19 28.24
C ALA A 622 -20.37 -22.67 28.68
N HIS A 623 -21.32 -22.77 27.75
CA HIS A 623 -22.65 -23.32 28.00
C HIS A 623 -22.61 -24.81 28.41
N TRP A 624 -21.77 -25.64 27.78
CA TRP A 624 -21.60 -27.05 28.20
C TRP A 624 -21.09 -27.20 29.64
N MET A 625 -20.39 -26.18 30.14
CA MET A 625 -19.91 -26.12 31.52
C MET A 625 -20.91 -25.42 32.45
N MET A 626 -22.11 -25.09 31.96
CA MET A 626 -23.18 -24.39 32.70
C MET A 626 -22.79 -22.99 33.20
N ARG A 627 -21.85 -22.32 32.53
CA ARG A 627 -21.32 -21.00 32.97
C ARG A 627 -21.97 -19.80 32.28
N VAL A 628 -22.83 -20.05 31.29
CA VAL A 628 -23.51 -19.00 30.52
C VAL A 628 -25.00 -18.99 30.86
N PRO A 629 -25.62 -17.81 31.05
CA PRO A 629 -27.07 -17.70 31.23
C PRO A 629 -27.86 -18.43 30.14
N LYS A 630 -28.98 -19.07 30.52
CA LYS A 630 -29.83 -19.83 29.57
C LYS A 630 -30.25 -18.97 28.37
N ARG A 631 -30.54 -17.69 28.60
CA ARG A 631 -30.91 -16.74 27.54
C ARG A 631 -29.79 -16.59 26.51
N LEU A 632 -28.60 -16.14 26.92
CA LEU A 632 -27.45 -16.00 26.04
C LEU A 632 -27.13 -17.30 25.31
N ALA A 633 -27.13 -18.44 26.00
CA ALA A 633 -26.88 -19.75 25.39
C ALA A 633 -27.85 -20.07 24.25
N LEU A 634 -29.14 -19.76 24.40
CA LEU A 634 -30.14 -19.96 23.34
C LEU A 634 -29.91 -19.03 22.15
N LEU A 635 -29.61 -17.74 22.39
CA LEU A 635 -29.38 -16.78 21.31
C LEU A 635 -28.10 -17.09 20.52
N VAL A 636 -27.01 -17.42 21.22
CA VAL A 636 -25.75 -17.89 20.63
C VAL A 636 -25.97 -19.18 19.83
N HIS A 637 -26.77 -20.12 20.32
CA HIS A 637 -27.13 -21.32 19.59
C HIS A 637 -27.93 -21.05 18.31
N ARG A 638 -28.87 -20.10 18.34
CA ARG A 638 -29.62 -19.70 17.15
C ARG A 638 -28.70 -19.10 16.07
N LEU A 639 -27.82 -18.17 16.43
CA LEU A 639 -26.88 -17.57 15.49
C LEU A 639 -25.89 -18.61 14.96
N TRP A 640 -25.32 -19.43 15.83
CA TRP A 640 -24.42 -20.52 15.44
C TRP A 640 -25.09 -21.48 14.44
N ALA A 641 -26.32 -21.91 14.70
CA ALA A 641 -27.06 -22.79 13.81
C ALA A 641 -27.32 -22.14 12.43
N LEU A 642 -27.58 -20.83 12.37
CA LEU A 642 -27.72 -20.11 11.09
C LEU A 642 -26.39 -20.17 10.31
N LEU A 643 -25.26 -19.93 10.99
CA LEU A 643 -23.94 -19.97 10.36
C LEU A 643 -23.58 -21.38 9.88
N VAL A 644 -23.94 -22.43 10.63
CA VAL A 644 -23.73 -23.83 10.22
C VAL A 644 -24.53 -24.18 8.96
N GLU A 645 -25.77 -23.69 8.82
CA GLU A 645 -26.58 -23.93 7.62
C GLU A 645 -26.08 -23.14 6.40
N LEU A 646 -25.58 -21.92 6.61
CA LEU A 646 -25.17 -21.02 5.53
C LEU A 646 -23.74 -21.30 5.01
N ALA A 647 -22.77 -21.47 5.92
CA ALA A 647 -21.35 -21.55 5.59
C ALA A 647 -20.55 -22.44 6.56
N PRO A 648 -20.87 -23.75 6.66
CA PRO A 648 -20.25 -24.64 7.64
C PRO A 648 -18.73 -24.73 7.50
N GLN A 649 -18.21 -24.69 6.26
CA GLN A 649 -16.78 -24.79 5.98
C GLN A 649 -15.98 -23.56 6.43
N VAL A 650 -16.56 -22.37 6.32
CA VAL A 650 -15.95 -21.12 6.81
C VAL A 650 -15.85 -21.17 8.33
N LEU A 651 -16.93 -21.60 8.98
CA LEU A 651 -17.00 -21.72 10.43
C LEU A 651 -16.02 -22.77 10.98
N ILE A 652 -15.88 -23.93 10.33
CA ILE A 652 -14.84 -24.90 10.72
C ILE A 652 -13.45 -24.27 10.59
N GLY A 653 -13.17 -23.55 9.49
CA GLY A 653 -11.88 -22.92 9.25
C GLY A 653 -11.50 -21.88 10.30
N ALA A 654 -12.43 -20.99 10.65
CA ALA A 654 -12.22 -19.95 11.65
C ALA A 654 -11.90 -20.51 13.05
N VAL A 655 -12.51 -21.66 13.41
CA VAL A 655 -12.27 -22.30 14.72
C VAL A 655 -11.02 -23.20 14.70
N ALA A 656 -10.76 -23.88 13.59
CA ALA A 656 -9.65 -24.84 13.47
C ALA A 656 -8.27 -24.17 13.62
N LYS A 657 -8.07 -23.02 12.96
CA LYS A 657 -6.82 -22.24 13.04
C LYS A 657 -6.38 -21.99 14.50
N ASP A 658 -7.36 -21.75 15.36
CA ASP A 658 -7.16 -21.34 16.75
C ASP A 658 -7.01 -22.50 17.73
N CYS A 659 -7.80 -23.55 17.54
CA CYS A 659 -7.79 -24.69 18.46
C CYS A 659 -6.62 -25.66 18.21
N CYS A 660 -5.94 -25.53 17.07
CA CYS A 660 -4.84 -26.40 16.66
C CYS A 660 -3.46 -25.70 16.63
N GLY A 661 -3.41 -24.35 16.74
CA GLY A 661 -2.17 -23.56 16.71
C GLY A 661 -1.53 -23.45 15.32
N GLU A 662 -0.49 -22.63 15.14
CA GLU A 662 0.30 -22.61 13.89
C GLU A 662 1.25 -23.81 13.78
N ASP A 663 1.71 -24.36 14.92
CA ASP A 663 2.51 -25.59 15.04
C ASP A 663 1.62 -26.84 15.19
N GLU A 664 0.67 -27.03 14.28
CA GLU A 664 -0.28 -28.16 14.25
C GLU A 664 0.44 -29.53 14.22
N THR A 665 0.73 -30.11 15.37
CA THR A 665 1.47 -31.40 15.45
C THR A 665 0.90 -32.41 16.45
N ALA A 666 -0.28 -32.19 17.02
CA ALA A 666 -0.94 -33.19 17.87
C ALA A 666 -2.25 -33.72 17.26
N PRO A 667 -2.26 -34.88 16.59
CA PRO A 667 -3.47 -35.53 16.04
C PRO A 667 -4.63 -35.70 17.04
N GLY A 668 -4.33 -35.68 18.35
CA GLY A 668 -5.34 -35.73 19.41
C GLY A 668 -6.14 -34.43 19.59
N GLN A 669 -5.58 -33.27 19.28
CA GLN A 669 -6.27 -31.98 19.40
C GLN A 669 -7.32 -31.81 18.30
N GLU A 670 -6.97 -32.13 17.05
CA GLU A 670 -7.89 -32.11 15.90
C GLU A 670 -9.11 -33.02 16.13
N GLN A 671 -8.91 -34.27 16.57
CA GLN A 671 -10.01 -35.19 16.86
C GLN A 671 -10.93 -34.68 17.97
N ASN A 672 -10.37 -34.03 18.98
CA ASN A 672 -11.16 -33.40 20.03
C ASN A 672 -11.97 -32.22 19.50
N LEU A 673 -11.37 -31.39 18.64
CA LEU A 673 -12.05 -30.29 17.97
C LEU A 673 -13.22 -30.79 17.12
N TYR A 674 -13.01 -31.76 16.24
CA TYR A 674 -14.08 -32.31 15.38
C TYR A 674 -15.20 -32.94 16.21
N ARG A 675 -14.87 -33.60 17.33
CA ARG A 675 -15.91 -34.09 18.26
C ARG A 675 -16.72 -32.96 18.88
N MET A 676 -16.09 -31.84 19.22
CA MET A 676 -16.77 -30.65 19.74
C MET A 676 -17.67 -30.03 18.67
N LEU A 677 -17.12 -29.78 17.48
CA LEU A 677 -17.86 -29.23 16.34
C LEU A 677 -19.06 -30.10 15.95
N GLY A 678 -18.91 -31.43 16.00
CA GLY A 678 -20.02 -32.38 15.80
C GLY A 678 -21.16 -32.22 16.81
N LYS A 679 -20.85 -31.94 18.09
CA LYS A 679 -21.87 -31.63 19.10
C LYS A 679 -22.56 -30.29 18.86
N LEU A 680 -21.93 -29.39 18.12
CA LEU A 680 -22.45 -28.08 17.75
C LEU A 680 -23.23 -28.09 16.44
N GLY A 681 -23.58 -29.26 15.92
CA GLY A 681 -24.45 -29.42 14.76
C GLY A 681 -23.72 -29.51 13.41
N LEU A 682 -22.38 -29.49 13.39
CA LEU A 682 -21.64 -29.74 12.15
C LEU A 682 -21.68 -31.24 11.81
N GLY A 683 -22.15 -31.55 10.59
CA GLY A 683 -22.24 -32.91 10.10
C GLY A 683 -20.87 -33.56 9.90
N GLU A 684 -20.80 -34.88 10.06
CA GLU A 684 -19.56 -35.65 9.89
C GLU A 684 -18.92 -35.43 8.51
N LEU A 685 -19.75 -35.35 7.46
CA LEU A 685 -19.29 -35.10 6.09
C LEU A 685 -18.66 -33.72 5.90
N GLU A 686 -19.13 -32.70 6.62
CA GLU A 686 -18.52 -31.35 6.59
C GLU A 686 -17.14 -31.37 7.22
N LEU A 687 -17.00 -32.07 8.36
CA LEU A 687 -15.73 -32.23 9.04
C LEU A 687 -14.75 -33.05 8.19
N GLN A 688 -15.22 -34.12 7.55
CA GLN A 688 -14.39 -34.91 6.62
C GLN A 688 -13.96 -34.09 5.39
N ALA A 689 -14.86 -33.29 4.81
CA ALA A 689 -14.54 -32.40 3.68
C ALA A 689 -13.48 -31.36 4.08
N PHE A 690 -13.64 -30.77 5.26
CA PHE A 690 -12.68 -29.81 5.80
C PHE A 690 -11.32 -30.46 6.03
N ALA A 691 -11.29 -31.58 6.76
CA ALA A 691 -10.06 -32.32 7.09
C ALA A 691 -9.29 -32.69 5.83
N LEU A 692 -9.99 -33.11 4.77
CA LEU A 692 -9.35 -33.50 3.52
C LEU A 692 -8.71 -32.33 2.78
N CYS A 693 -9.39 -31.18 2.71
CA CYS A 693 -8.82 -29.97 2.12
C CYS A 693 -7.67 -29.40 2.97
N HIS A 694 -7.80 -29.48 4.29
CA HIS A 694 -6.79 -29.08 5.24
C HIS A 694 -5.54 -29.96 5.16
N ASP A 695 -5.68 -31.30 5.21
CA ASP A 695 -4.58 -32.26 5.05
C ASP A 695 -3.80 -32.01 3.75
N ARG A 696 -4.51 -31.66 2.67
CA ARG A 696 -3.88 -31.28 1.39
C ARG A 696 -3.08 -29.98 1.49
N LYS A 697 -3.66 -28.95 2.13
CA LYS A 697 -2.99 -27.66 2.32
C LYS A 697 -1.72 -27.86 3.12
N MET A 698 -1.81 -28.49 4.29
CA MET A 698 -0.69 -28.80 5.17
C MET A 698 0.36 -29.65 4.45
N ALA A 699 -0.09 -30.64 3.66
CA ALA A 699 0.81 -31.43 2.84
C ALA A 699 1.67 -30.61 1.87
N CYS A 700 1.28 -29.40 1.47
CA CYS A 700 2.05 -28.57 0.54
C CYS A 700 3.02 -27.58 1.23
N GLU A 701 3.10 -27.59 2.57
CA GLU A 701 3.92 -26.67 3.35
C GLU A 701 5.37 -27.18 3.53
N GLN A 702 6.30 -26.26 3.83
CA GLN A 702 7.75 -26.52 3.86
C GLN A 702 8.17 -27.55 4.92
N VAL A 703 7.47 -27.64 6.05
CA VAL A 703 7.79 -28.49 7.21
C VAL A 703 6.74 -29.59 7.41
N ALA A 704 5.95 -29.90 6.38
CA ALA A 704 4.79 -30.77 6.52
C ALA A 704 5.13 -32.18 7.07
N ASP A 705 4.47 -32.57 8.17
CA ASP A 705 4.56 -33.94 8.70
C ASP A 705 4.07 -34.94 7.63
N PRO A 706 4.78 -36.06 7.39
CA PRO A 706 4.35 -37.09 6.47
C PRO A 706 2.93 -37.64 6.71
N LEU A 707 2.40 -37.50 7.92
CA LEU A 707 1.03 -37.81 8.28
C LEU A 707 0.01 -37.15 7.35
N TYR A 708 0.17 -35.86 7.04
CA TYR A 708 -0.83 -35.07 6.31
C TYR A 708 -1.03 -35.57 4.88
N TRP A 709 0.06 -35.72 4.11
CA TRP A 709 -0.08 -36.22 2.74
C TRP A 709 -0.50 -37.69 2.70
N ARG A 710 -0.16 -38.50 3.71
CA ARG A 710 -0.63 -39.89 3.81
C ARG A 710 -2.13 -39.97 4.09
N ARG A 711 -2.65 -39.17 5.02
CA ARG A 711 -4.08 -39.05 5.30
C ARG A 711 -4.83 -38.53 4.07
N TYR A 712 -4.29 -37.51 3.41
CA TYR A 712 -4.85 -36.98 2.18
C TYR A 712 -4.94 -38.04 1.08
N LEU A 713 -3.89 -38.83 0.85
CA LEU A 713 -3.92 -39.95 -0.11
C LEU A 713 -4.96 -41.03 0.26
N ALA A 714 -5.09 -41.35 1.55
CA ALA A 714 -6.11 -42.29 2.02
C ALA A 714 -7.52 -41.76 1.77
N GLY A 715 -7.77 -40.48 2.03
CA GLY A 715 -9.04 -39.82 1.77
C GLY A 715 -9.36 -39.73 0.26
N LEU A 716 -8.37 -39.43 -0.58
CA LEU A 716 -8.51 -39.51 -2.04
C LEU A 716 -8.88 -40.92 -2.51
N ALA A 717 -8.27 -41.95 -1.93
CA ALA A 717 -8.57 -43.33 -2.29
C ALA A 717 -10.01 -43.73 -1.90
N GLN A 718 -10.47 -43.32 -0.72
CA GLN A 718 -11.83 -43.53 -0.24
C GLN A 718 -12.86 -42.82 -1.15
N LEU A 719 -12.64 -41.54 -1.46
CA LEU A 719 -13.49 -40.78 -2.38
C LEU A 719 -13.53 -41.42 -3.77
N GLY A 720 -12.37 -41.85 -4.28
CA GLY A 720 -12.29 -42.56 -5.54
C GLY A 720 -13.16 -43.81 -5.56
N GLN A 721 -13.10 -44.64 -4.51
CA GLN A 721 -13.93 -45.85 -4.41
C GLN A 721 -15.44 -45.52 -4.38
N GLY A 722 -15.85 -44.48 -3.65
CA GLY A 722 -17.25 -44.06 -3.58
C GLY A 722 -17.81 -43.54 -4.91
N LEU A 723 -16.98 -42.90 -5.74
CA LEU A 723 -17.34 -42.42 -7.08
C LEU A 723 -17.30 -43.53 -8.16
N ALA A 724 -16.87 -44.74 -7.83
CA ALA A 724 -16.68 -45.86 -8.78
C ALA A 724 -17.97 -46.61 -9.18
N GLY A 725 -19.11 -45.91 -9.27
CA GLY A 725 -20.41 -46.46 -9.67
C GLY A 725 -20.47 -46.92 -11.13
N GLY A 726 -19.72 -47.97 -11.48
CA GLY A 726 -19.75 -48.65 -12.78
C GLY A 726 -20.46 -50.02 -12.75
N GLY A 727 -21.09 -50.38 -11.64
CA GLY A 727 -22.05 -51.50 -11.55
C GLY A 727 -23.49 -51.01 -11.72
N PRO A 728 -24.46 -51.88 -12.03
CA PRO A 728 -25.84 -51.49 -12.32
C PRO A 728 -26.45 -50.68 -11.16
N ALA A 729 -26.54 -49.36 -11.36
CA ALA A 729 -27.43 -48.32 -10.82
C ALA A 729 -27.85 -48.31 -9.33
N LEU A 730 -27.32 -49.17 -8.46
CA LEU A 730 -27.84 -49.31 -7.08
C LEU A 730 -26.80 -49.21 -5.96
N LEU A 731 -25.51 -48.99 -6.28
CA LEU A 731 -24.45 -48.85 -5.26
C LEU A 731 -23.36 -47.86 -5.71
N ALA A 732 -23.73 -46.64 -6.12
CA ALA A 732 -22.86 -45.52 -5.78
C ALA A 732 -22.97 -45.40 -4.26
N ASP A 733 -21.84 -45.45 -3.53
CA ASP A 733 -21.89 -45.30 -2.08
C ASP A 733 -22.42 -43.88 -1.80
N GLU A 734 -23.64 -43.77 -1.28
CA GLU A 734 -24.33 -42.49 -0.99
C GLU A 734 -23.41 -41.54 -0.21
N THR A 735 -22.50 -42.10 0.57
CA THR A 735 -21.44 -41.42 1.33
C THR A 735 -20.48 -40.60 0.46
N GLY A 736 -20.05 -41.11 -0.70
CA GLY A 736 -19.10 -40.43 -1.59
C GLY A 736 -19.70 -39.21 -2.29
N LEU A 737 -20.96 -39.32 -2.75
CA LEU A 737 -21.70 -38.19 -3.32
C LEU A 737 -22.03 -37.13 -2.27
N ALA A 738 -22.34 -37.55 -1.04
CA ALA A 738 -22.62 -36.64 0.06
C ALA A 738 -21.37 -35.88 0.53
N LEU A 739 -20.19 -36.51 0.56
CA LEU A 739 -18.92 -35.83 0.84
C LEU A 739 -18.55 -34.81 -0.25
N VAL A 740 -18.82 -35.14 -1.51
CA VAL A 740 -18.68 -34.19 -2.62
C VAL A 740 -19.62 -32.98 -2.46
N ALA A 741 -20.87 -33.20 -2.04
CA ALA A 741 -21.79 -32.10 -1.76
C ALA A 741 -21.29 -31.19 -0.62
N ALA A 742 -20.67 -31.76 0.42
CA ALA A 742 -20.03 -31.01 1.48
C ALA A 742 -18.84 -30.17 0.97
N LEU A 743 -17.98 -30.75 0.12
CA LEU A 743 -16.86 -30.03 -0.50
C LEU A 743 -17.30 -28.82 -1.32
N ARG A 744 -18.44 -28.87 -2.01
CA ARG A 744 -18.99 -27.73 -2.77
C ARG A 744 -19.41 -26.56 -1.90
N ARG A 745 -19.61 -26.77 -0.59
CA ARG A 745 -19.87 -25.69 0.37
C ARG A 745 -18.59 -24.92 0.74
N ARG A 746 -17.41 -25.40 0.31
CA ARG A 746 -16.15 -24.66 0.42
C ARG A 746 -16.04 -23.59 -0.67
N GLN A 747 -15.59 -22.40 -0.27
CA GLN A 747 -15.43 -21.27 -1.18
C GLN A 747 -14.00 -21.11 -1.69
N ASP A 748 -13.03 -21.73 -1.03
CA ASP A 748 -11.67 -21.76 -1.53
C ASP A 748 -11.60 -22.71 -2.74
N GLY A 749 -10.78 -22.37 -3.74
CA GLY A 749 -10.50 -23.21 -4.90
C GLY A 749 -9.90 -24.59 -4.55
N SER A 750 -9.83 -24.94 -3.26
CA SER A 750 -9.40 -26.22 -2.70
C SER A 750 -10.29 -27.37 -3.14
N HIS A 751 -11.60 -27.18 -3.32
CA HIS A 751 -12.47 -28.25 -3.82
C HIS A 751 -12.17 -28.58 -5.30
N LEU A 752 -11.94 -27.57 -6.14
CA LEU A 752 -11.51 -27.75 -7.55
C LEU A 752 -10.15 -28.43 -7.63
N GLN A 753 -9.22 -28.03 -6.77
CA GLN A 753 -7.91 -28.67 -6.62
C GLN A 753 -8.05 -30.14 -6.28
N LEU A 754 -8.95 -30.49 -5.36
CA LEU A 754 -9.19 -31.85 -4.96
C LEU A 754 -9.78 -32.69 -6.09
N LEU A 755 -10.73 -32.15 -6.86
CA LEU A 755 -11.24 -32.80 -8.07
C LEU A 755 -10.12 -33.04 -9.08
N ALA A 756 -9.21 -32.09 -9.23
CA ALA A 756 -8.08 -32.19 -10.14
C ALA A 756 -7.12 -33.30 -9.69
N ASP A 757 -6.82 -33.39 -8.39
CA ASP A 757 -6.01 -34.45 -7.79
C ASP A 757 -6.71 -35.83 -7.89
N LEU A 758 -8.04 -35.91 -7.71
CA LEU A 758 -8.82 -37.12 -7.95
C LEU A 758 -8.74 -37.60 -9.40
N ARG A 759 -8.80 -36.68 -10.36
CA ARG A 759 -8.66 -36.98 -11.80
C ARG A 759 -7.26 -37.54 -12.12
N CYS A 760 -6.20 -37.06 -11.47
CA CYS A 760 -4.87 -37.65 -11.61
C CYS A 760 -4.80 -39.08 -11.09
N CYS A 761 -5.44 -39.39 -9.97
CA CYS A 761 -5.47 -40.74 -9.41
C CYS A 761 -6.37 -41.69 -10.20
N TYR A 762 -7.45 -41.18 -10.80
CA TYR A 762 -8.48 -41.98 -11.47
C TYR A 762 -8.91 -41.37 -12.82
N PRO A 763 -8.01 -41.30 -13.82
CA PRO A 763 -8.26 -40.56 -15.06
C PRO A 763 -9.39 -41.13 -15.94
N GLN A 764 -9.78 -42.39 -15.71
CA GLN A 764 -10.84 -43.06 -16.47
C GLN A 764 -12.25 -42.83 -15.89
N ARG A 765 -12.37 -42.10 -14.78
CA ARG A 765 -13.66 -41.86 -14.12
C ARG A 765 -14.26 -40.52 -14.56
N PRO A 766 -15.57 -40.45 -14.83
CA PRO A 766 -16.22 -39.20 -15.16
C PRO A 766 -16.19 -38.26 -13.95
N LEU A 767 -16.00 -36.97 -14.21
CA LEU A 767 -16.19 -35.93 -13.20
C LEU A 767 -17.69 -35.81 -12.88
N PRO A 768 -18.06 -35.35 -11.67
CA PRO A 768 -19.47 -35.14 -11.33
C PRO A 768 -20.17 -34.13 -12.26
N ASP A 769 -21.44 -34.37 -12.59
CA ASP A 769 -22.21 -33.57 -13.56
C ASP A 769 -22.25 -32.06 -13.23
N TRP A 770 -22.25 -31.71 -11.94
CA TRP A 770 -22.28 -30.33 -11.46
C TRP A 770 -21.01 -29.54 -11.76
N HIS A 771 -19.86 -30.18 -12.04
CA HIS A 771 -18.63 -29.48 -12.43
C HIS A 771 -18.87 -28.62 -13.68
N THR A 772 -19.67 -29.11 -14.62
CA THR A 772 -20.04 -28.35 -15.82
C THR A 772 -20.86 -27.10 -15.46
N ALA A 773 -21.75 -27.20 -14.47
CA ALA A 773 -22.54 -26.07 -13.98
C ALA A 773 -21.67 -25.04 -13.27
N GLU A 774 -20.70 -25.47 -12.46
CA GLU A 774 -19.75 -24.58 -11.79
C GLU A 774 -18.81 -23.90 -12.77
N PHE A 775 -18.28 -24.61 -13.76
CA PHE A 775 -17.53 -24.02 -14.85
C PHE A 775 -18.35 -22.93 -15.56
N ARG A 776 -19.60 -23.24 -15.91
CA ARG A 776 -20.51 -22.31 -16.56
C ARG A 776 -20.78 -21.07 -15.70
N GLN A 777 -21.03 -21.27 -14.41
CA GLN A 777 -21.24 -20.18 -13.46
C GLN A 777 -19.98 -19.31 -13.32
N ALA A 778 -18.80 -19.91 -13.14
CA ALA A 778 -17.55 -19.19 -13.03
C ALA A 778 -17.23 -18.39 -14.31
N LEU A 779 -17.49 -18.99 -15.48
CA LEU A 779 -17.38 -18.30 -16.76
C LEU A 779 -18.37 -17.13 -16.85
N GLY A 780 -19.64 -17.34 -16.48
CA GLY A 780 -20.66 -16.29 -16.47
C GLY A 780 -20.31 -15.14 -15.53
N SER A 781 -19.86 -15.43 -14.30
CA SER A 781 -19.41 -14.42 -13.33
C SER A 781 -18.17 -13.67 -13.81
N TYR A 782 -17.23 -14.37 -14.45
CA TYR A 782 -16.06 -13.74 -15.06
C TYR A 782 -16.46 -12.80 -16.19
N LEU A 783 -17.29 -13.25 -17.13
CA LEU A 783 -17.80 -12.41 -18.20
C LEU A 783 -18.60 -11.21 -17.67
N ALA A 784 -19.44 -11.39 -16.65
CA ALA A 784 -20.23 -10.33 -16.03
C ALA A 784 -19.35 -9.21 -15.47
N ARG A 785 -18.28 -9.58 -14.75
CA ARG A 785 -17.33 -8.64 -14.13
C ARG A 785 -16.59 -7.79 -15.17
N HIS A 786 -16.34 -8.36 -16.34
CA HIS A 786 -15.60 -7.71 -17.42
C HIS A 786 -16.49 -7.15 -18.54
N CYS A 787 -17.80 -7.29 -18.44
CA CYS A 787 -18.74 -6.79 -19.45
C CYS A 787 -18.83 -5.26 -19.41
N LEU A 788 -18.86 -4.62 -20.58
CA LEU A 788 -19.13 -3.19 -20.67
C LEU A 788 -20.57 -2.90 -20.21
N PRO A 789 -20.85 -1.78 -19.52
CA PRO A 789 -22.18 -1.49 -18.99
C PRO A 789 -23.30 -1.59 -20.03
N GLN A 790 -23.04 -1.13 -21.27
CA GLN A 790 -23.99 -1.22 -22.38
C GLN A 790 -24.32 -2.65 -22.86
N GLN A 791 -23.50 -3.65 -22.51
CA GLN A 791 -23.62 -5.04 -23.00
C GLN A 791 -24.11 -6.00 -21.92
N VAL A 792 -24.29 -5.55 -20.67
CA VAL A 792 -24.85 -6.33 -19.57
C VAL A 792 -26.19 -7.01 -19.94
N PRO A 793 -27.14 -6.36 -20.66
CA PRO A 793 -28.38 -7.03 -21.08
C PRO A 793 -28.17 -8.23 -22.02
N ASN A 794 -27.04 -8.27 -22.74
CA ASN A 794 -26.69 -9.31 -23.70
C ASN A 794 -25.82 -10.43 -23.11
N LEU A 795 -25.54 -10.40 -21.81
CA LEU A 795 -24.59 -11.32 -21.15
C LEU A 795 -24.94 -12.81 -21.40
N GLY A 796 -26.22 -13.18 -21.33
CA GLY A 796 -26.63 -14.56 -21.58
C GLY A 796 -26.40 -15.03 -23.03
N GLN A 797 -26.48 -14.12 -23.99
CA GLN A 797 -26.13 -14.40 -25.38
C GLN A 797 -24.62 -14.58 -25.52
N ILE A 798 -23.82 -13.69 -24.93
CA ILE A 798 -22.36 -13.76 -24.95
C ILE A 798 -21.86 -15.09 -24.36
N GLU A 799 -22.35 -15.44 -23.17
CA GLU A 799 -22.05 -16.72 -22.50
C GLU A 799 -22.37 -17.92 -23.40
N SER A 800 -23.54 -17.91 -24.05
CA SER A 800 -23.96 -19.00 -24.94
C SER A 800 -23.07 -19.15 -26.18
N GLN A 801 -22.61 -18.04 -26.76
CA GLN A 801 -21.69 -18.05 -27.91
C GLN A 801 -20.31 -18.56 -27.51
N VAL A 802 -19.80 -18.14 -26.35
CA VAL A 802 -18.53 -18.65 -25.80
C VAL A 802 -18.61 -20.15 -25.58
N LEU A 803 -19.66 -20.64 -24.91
CA LEU A 803 -19.86 -22.08 -24.68
C LEU A 803 -19.95 -22.87 -26.00
N ALA A 804 -20.68 -22.37 -27.00
CA ALA A 804 -20.79 -23.00 -28.31
C ALA A 804 -19.42 -23.10 -29.03
N TYR A 805 -18.57 -22.09 -28.89
CA TYR A 805 -17.19 -22.15 -29.39
C TYR A 805 -16.36 -23.18 -28.64
N LEU A 806 -16.42 -23.22 -27.30
CA LEU A 806 -15.71 -24.23 -26.51
C LEU A 806 -16.11 -25.66 -26.92
N ASP A 807 -17.40 -25.89 -27.17
CA ASP A 807 -17.93 -27.17 -27.68
C ASP A 807 -17.59 -27.44 -29.16
N GLY A 808 -17.07 -26.45 -29.89
CA GLY A 808 -16.63 -26.60 -31.29
C GLY A 808 -17.73 -26.46 -32.32
N GLN A 809 -18.86 -25.90 -31.89
CA GLN A 809 -20.01 -25.62 -32.72
C GLN A 809 -19.85 -24.28 -33.46
N GLN A 810 -18.88 -23.46 -33.06
CA GLN A 810 -18.57 -22.17 -33.68
C GLN A 810 -17.08 -21.98 -33.95
N PRO A 811 -16.72 -21.22 -35.00
CA PRO A 811 -15.35 -20.80 -35.24
C PRO A 811 -14.92 -19.66 -34.28
N LEU A 812 -13.61 -19.46 -34.12
CA LEU A 812 -13.04 -18.45 -33.22
C LEU A 812 -13.40 -17.01 -33.60
N ALA A 813 -13.28 -16.66 -34.89
CA ALA A 813 -13.33 -15.26 -35.34
C ALA A 813 -14.63 -14.50 -34.95
N PRO A 814 -15.84 -15.06 -35.13
CA PRO A 814 -17.08 -14.39 -34.70
C PRO A 814 -17.18 -14.18 -33.19
N VAL A 815 -16.71 -15.15 -32.40
CA VAL A 815 -16.73 -15.04 -30.92
C VAL A 815 -15.69 -14.03 -30.46
N GLN A 816 -14.51 -13.99 -31.07
CA GLN A 816 -13.48 -13.01 -30.75
C GLN A 816 -13.96 -11.57 -31.02
N GLN A 817 -14.64 -11.35 -32.16
CA GLN A 817 -15.23 -10.05 -32.47
C GLN A 817 -16.29 -9.66 -31.44
N LEU A 818 -17.17 -10.60 -31.07
CA LEU A 818 -18.18 -10.37 -30.03
C LEU A 818 -17.54 -9.96 -28.69
N LEU A 819 -16.47 -10.64 -28.26
CA LEU A 819 -15.79 -10.32 -27.00
C LEU A 819 -15.11 -8.95 -27.05
N ALA A 820 -14.50 -8.59 -28.19
CA ALA A 820 -13.87 -7.27 -28.37
C ALA A 820 -14.90 -6.12 -28.29
N GLU A 821 -16.14 -6.35 -28.73
CA GLU A 821 -17.24 -5.36 -28.63
C GLU A 821 -17.92 -5.37 -27.26
N ALA A 822 -17.85 -6.49 -26.53
CA ALA A 822 -18.64 -6.71 -25.31
C ALA A 822 -17.88 -6.55 -24.00
N LEU A 823 -16.59 -6.85 -23.96
CA LEU A 823 -15.78 -6.85 -22.74
C LEU A 823 -14.86 -5.63 -22.68
N LYS A 824 -14.39 -5.32 -21.47
CA LYS A 824 -13.26 -4.42 -21.24
C LYS A 824 -12.05 -4.88 -22.04
N ALA A 825 -11.23 -3.93 -22.49
CA ALA A 825 -10.00 -4.21 -23.23
C ALA A 825 -8.95 -4.97 -22.40
N LYS A 826 -8.95 -4.77 -21.08
CA LYS A 826 -8.13 -5.52 -20.12
C LYS A 826 -9.02 -6.32 -19.19
N LEU A 827 -8.66 -7.58 -18.96
CA LEU A 827 -9.35 -8.45 -18.01
C LEU A 827 -8.55 -8.54 -16.71
N GLU A 828 -9.22 -8.40 -15.57
CA GLU A 828 -8.60 -8.52 -14.24
C GLU A 828 -8.50 -10.00 -13.82
N ALA A 829 -7.69 -10.29 -12.81
CA ALA A 829 -7.60 -11.63 -12.25
C ALA A 829 -8.93 -12.09 -11.63
N GLY A 830 -9.27 -13.38 -11.80
CA GLY A 830 -10.49 -13.92 -11.18
C GLY A 830 -10.91 -15.32 -11.60
N PHE A 831 -10.34 -15.86 -12.68
CA PHE A 831 -10.62 -17.22 -13.11
C PHE A 831 -9.68 -18.22 -12.39
N ASP A 832 -10.24 -19.21 -11.70
CA ASP A 832 -9.45 -20.25 -11.01
C ASP A 832 -8.77 -21.16 -12.04
N PRO A 833 -7.43 -21.37 -11.98
CA PRO A 833 -6.72 -22.21 -12.93
C PRO A 833 -7.21 -23.67 -12.94
N PHE A 834 -7.74 -24.21 -11.84
CA PHE A 834 -8.17 -25.60 -11.82
C PHE A 834 -9.44 -25.85 -12.64
N LEU A 835 -10.28 -24.82 -12.87
CA LEU A 835 -11.44 -24.94 -13.74
C LEU A 835 -11.07 -25.30 -15.18
N PHE A 836 -9.95 -24.78 -15.71
CA PHE A 836 -9.52 -25.12 -17.07
C PHE A 836 -8.81 -26.48 -17.15
N ILE A 837 -8.09 -26.87 -16.09
CA ILE A 837 -7.41 -28.18 -16.00
C ILE A 837 -8.44 -29.31 -15.99
N LEU A 838 -9.58 -29.07 -15.34
CA LEU A 838 -10.68 -30.02 -15.26
C LEU A 838 -11.49 -30.14 -16.56
N LEU A 839 -11.27 -29.26 -17.55
CA LEU A 839 -11.86 -29.43 -18.88
C LEU A 839 -11.19 -30.58 -19.65
N GLU A 840 -11.84 -31.01 -20.72
CA GLU A 840 -11.21 -31.82 -21.75
C GLU A 840 -10.18 -30.99 -22.52
N ASP A 841 -9.08 -31.60 -22.95
CA ASP A 841 -7.95 -30.91 -23.59
C ASP A 841 -8.39 -29.97 -24.72
N ALA A 842 -9.30 -30.43 -25.59
CA ALA A 842 -9.81 -29.61 -26.70
C ALA A 842 -10.58 -28.36 -26.24
N LYS A 843 -11.37 -28.46 -25.16
CA LYS A 843 -12.10 -27.32 -24.58
C LYS A 843 -11.16 -26.36 -23.86
N SER A 844 -10.18 -26.92 -23.14
CA SER A 844 -9.16 -26.17 -22.44
C SER A 844 -8.31 -25.33 -23.40
N GLU A 845 -7.82 -25.96 -24.48
CA GLU A 845 -7.05 -25.29 -25.54
C GLU A 845 -7.86 -24.20 -26.24
N ARG A 846 -9.16 -24.42 -26.49
CA ARG A 846 -10.05 -23.41 -27.05
C ARG A 846 -10.25 -22.23 -26.10
N LEU A 847 -10.48 -22.48 -24.82
CA LEU A 847 -10.64 -21.43 -23.80
C LEU A 847 -9.37 -20.59 -23.71
N LEU A 848 -8.20 -21.23 -23.61
CA LEU A 848 -6.92 -20.54 -23.62
C LEU A 848 -6.71 -19.73 -24.91
N THR A 849 -7.00 -20.32 -26.06
CA THR A 849 -6.92 -19.60 -27.35
C THR A 849 -7.82 -18.37 -27.35
N LEU A 850 -9.04 -18.45 -26.84
CA LEU A 850 -9.98 -17.34 -26.81
C LEU A 850 -9.50 -16.21 -25.89
N LEU A 851 -9.08 -16.55 -24.66
CA LEU A 851 -8.66 -15.57 -23.66
C LEU A 851 -7.34 -14.89 -24.05
N LEU A 852 -6.37 -15.65 -24.54
CA LEU A 852 -5.04 -15.14 -24.94
C LEU A 852 -5.07 -14.32 -26.24
N ASN A 853 -6.12 -14.45 -27.07
CA ASN A 853 -6.34 -13.59 -28.24
C ASN A 853 -7.18 -12.35 -27.92
N HIS A 854 -7.85 -12.27 -26.75
CA HIS A 854 -8.62 -11.09 -26.34
C HIS A 854 -7.72 -10.01 -25.75
N ASP A 855 -6.87 -10.39 -24.78
CA ASP A 855 -6.03 -9.46 -24.04
C ASP A 855 -4.70 -10.11 -23.64
N SER A 856 -3.59 -9.44 -23.94
CA SER A 856 -2.24 -9.90 -23.61
C SER A 856 -1.97 -9.85 -22.09
N GLY A 857 -2.64 -8.96 -21.35
CA GLY A 857 -2.57 -8.88 -19.89
C GLY A 857 -3.22 -10.10 -19.21
N SER A 858 -4.31 -10.61 -19.79
CA SER A 858 -4.93 -11.87 -19.36
C SER A 858 -3.92 -13.02 -19.35
N ALA A 859 -3.02 -13.09 -20.33
CA ALA A 859 -1.95 -14.09 -20.36
C ALA A 859 -1.05 -14.01 -19.14
N LYS A 860 -0.67 -12.81 -18.70
CA LYS A 860 0.17 -12.60 -17.50
C LYS A 860 -0.55 -13.07 -16.22
N HIS A 861 -1.86 -12.86 -16.12
CA HIS A 861 -2.65 -13.36 -14.98
C HIS A 861 -2.84 -14.89 -14.99
N PHE A 862 -3.10 -15.48 -16.15
CA PHE A 862 -3.28 -16.93 -16.29
C PHE A 862 -1.96 -17.68 -16.11
N LEU A 863 -0.90 -17.16 -16.69
CA LEU A 863 0.45 -17.72 -16.67
C LEU A 863 1.30 -17.01 -15.61
N HIS A 864 0.71 -16.62 -14.48
CA HIS A 864 1.47 -16.12 -13.33
C HIS A 864 2.23 -17.26 -12.66
N ARG A 865 3.44 -17.00 -12.14
CA ARG A 865 4.38 -17.98 -11.58
C ARG A 865 3.72 -19.05 -10.70
N ALA A 866 3.01 -18.61 -9.66
CA ALA A 866 2.40 -19.53 -8.69
C ALA A 866 1.31 -20.43 -9.29
N ARG A 867 0.59 -19.95 -10.30
CA ARG A 867 -0.46 -20.72 -11.00
C ARG A 867 0.18 -21.70 -11.97
N LEU A 868 1.19 -21.24 -12.71
CA LEU A 868 1.87 -22.03 -13.72
C LEU A 868 2.56 -23.27 -13.13
N GLU A 869 3.27 -23.11 -12.01
CA GLU A 869 3.90 -24.24 -11.31
C GLU A 869 2.86 -25.31 -10.91
N ARG A 870 1.69 -24.89 -10.38
CA ARG A 870 0.61 -25.81 -9.99
C ARG A 870 0.04 -26.58 -11.18
N CYS A 871 -0.17 -25.90 -12.31
CA CYS A 871 -0.68 -26.53 -13.54
C CYS A 871 0.32 -27.53 -14.11
N TYR A 872 1.61 -27.18 -14.12
CA TYR A 872 2.68 -28.07 -14.57
C TYR A 872 2.81 -29.33 -13.70
N VAL A 873 2.80 -29.17 -12.37
CA VAL A 873 2.81 -30.31 -11.43
C VAL A 873 1.60 -31.21 -11.65
N HIS A 874 0.41 -30.63 -11.82
CA HIS A 874 -0.79 -31.41 -12.13
C HIS A 874 -0.64 -32.21 -13.43
N GLN A 875 -0.08 -31.61 -14.49
CA GLN A 875 0.13 -32.31 -15.75
C GLN A 875 1.14 -33.47 -15.63
N LEU A 876 2.18 -33.34 -14.81
CA LEU A 876 3.10 -34.46 -14.53
C LEU A 876 2.37 -35.64 -13.85
N LEU A 877 1.42 -35.33 -12.96
CA LEU A 877 0.61 -36.33 -12.27
C LEU A 877 -0.40 -36.98 -13.23
N LEU A 878 -1.10 -36.18 -14.03
CA LEU A 878 -2.12 -36.66 -14.98
C LEU A 878 -1.51 -37.53 -16.10
N SER A 879 -0.33 -37.18 -16.59
CA SER A 879 0.40 -37.97 -17.59
C SER A 879 1.06 -39.25 -17.04
N GLY A 880 1.05 -39.43 -15.71
CA GLY A 880 1.72 -40.55 -15.03
C GLY A 880 3.24 -40.42 -14.97
N ALA A 881 3.81 -39.26 -15.29
CA ALA A 881 5.25 -39.01 -15.17
C ALA A 881 5.71 -38.98 -13.70
N VAL A 882 4.81 -38.61 -12.79
CA VAL A 882 4.99 -38.72 -11.33
C VAL A 882 3.72 -39.34 -10.75
N ALA A 883 3.84 -40.31 -9.86
CA ALA A 883 2.67 -40.84 -9.14
C ALA A 883 2.23 -39.85 -8.05
N MET A 884 0.91 -39.71 -7.81
CA MET A 884 0.40 -38.86 -6.72
C MET A 884 1.02 -39.20 -5.36
N ALA A 885 1.26 -40.48 -5.09
CA ALA A 885 1.89 -40.93 -3.86
C ALA A 885 3.35 -40.45 -3.67
N GLU A 886 4.04 -40.13 -4.76
CA GLU A 886 5.45 -39.70 -4.77
C GLU A 886 5.60 -38.18 -4.82
N ARG A 887 4.52 -37.44 -5.14
CA ARG A 887 4.52 -35.98 -5.36
C ARG A 887 5.32 -35.20 -4.32
N TRP A 888 5.02 -35.43 -3.03
CA TRP A 888 5.59 -34.66 -1.93
C TRP A 888 7.04 -35.03 -1.62
N GLN A 889 7.47 -36.24 -1.97
CA GLN A 889 8.85 -36.70 -1.79
C GLN A 889 9.70 -36.52 -3.04
N HIS A 890 9.10 -36.12 -4.15
CA HIS A 890 9.80 -35.97 -5.42
C HIS A 890 10.86 -34.85 -5.32
N PRO A 891 12.12 -35.11 -5.70
CA PRO A 891 13.22 -34.18 -5.46
C PRO A 891 13.06 -32.82 -6.13
N ALA A 892 12.33 -32.74 -7.26
CA ALA A 892 12.16 -31.48 -8.01
C ALA A 892 10.82 -30.75 -7.77
N ILE A 893 9.80 -31.40 -7.21
CA ILE A 893 8.45 -30.80 -7.07
C ILE A 893 7.84 -30.96 -5.67
N GLY A 894 8.46 -31.79 -4.83
CA GLY A 894 8.08 -32.05 -3.45
C GLY A 894 8.71 -31.08 -2.47
N HIS A 895 8.81 -31.48 -1.20
CA HIS A 895 9.20 -30.57 -0.11
C HIS A 895 10.62 -30.03 -0.18
N ALA A 896 11.56 -30.79 -0.76
CA ALA A 896 12.97 -30.41 -0.86
C ALA A 896 13.18 -29.03 -1.50
N ARG A 897 12.28 -28.61 -2.41
CA ARG A 897 12.38 -27.31 -3.09
C ARG A 897 12.19 -26.09 -2.18
N HIS A 898 11.54 -26.26 -1.02
CA HIS A 898 11.30 -25.16 -0.11
C HIS A 898 12.56 -24.79 0.70
N GLY A 899 13.47 -25.75 0.89
CA GLY A 899 14.77 -25.52 1.54
C GLY A 899 15.92 -25.22 0.57
N ASP A 900 15.69 -25.31 -0.75
CA ASP A 900 16.70 -25.09 -1.79
C ASP A 900 16.16 -24.20 -2.91
N PRO A 901 16.55 -22.90 -2.94
CA PRO A 901 16.13 -21.97 -3.97
C PRO A 901 16.43 -22.45 -5.39
N ALA A 902 17.52 -23.20 -5.62
CA ALA A 902 17.90 -23.67 -6.95
C ALA A 902 16.88 -24.67 -7.50
N LEU A 903 16.33 -25.54 -6.64
CA LEU A 903 15.24 -26.46 -7.02
C LEU A 903 13.96 -25.70 -7.34
N GLY A 904 13.65 -24.64 -6.58
CA GLY A 904 12.53 -23.74 -6.86
C GLY A 904 12.66 -23.06 -8.24
N TRP A 905 13.83 -22.53 -8.56
CA TRP A 905 14.12 -21.94 -9.87
C TRP A 905 14.04 -22.96 -11.01
N ALA A 906 14.57 -24.17 -10.81
CA ALA A 906 14.51 -25.23 -11.81
C ALA A 906 13.07 -25.71 -12.09
N LEU A 907 12.20 -25.76 -11.07
CA LEU A 907 10.78 -26.05 -11.28
C LEU A 907 10.10 -24.93 -12.07
N LEU A 908 10.37 -23.68 -11.73
CA LEU A 908 9.82 -22.54 -12.44
C LEU A 908 10.19 -22.56 -13.92
N GLU A 909 11.47 -22.79 -14.21
CA GLU A 909 12.01 -22.91 -15.57
C GLU A 909 11.28 -24.00 -16.36
N LYS A 910 11.15 -25.21 -15.78
CA LYS A 910 10.42 -26.33 -16.41
C LYS A 910 8.94 -26.00 -16.65
N SER A 911 8.30 -25.33 -15.69
CA SER A 911 6.89 -24.94 -15.79
C SER A 911 6.69 -23.92 -16.92
N ALA A 912 7.61 -22.97 -17.05
CA ALA A 912 7.62 -21.98 -18.13
C ALA A 912 7.87 -22.62 -19.51
N LEU A 913 8.83 -23.55 -19.62
CA LEU A 913 9.07 -24.31 -20.85
C LEU A 913 7.85 -25.14 -21.27
N TRP A 914 7.15 -25.75 -20.30
CA TRP A 914 5.90 -26.46 -20.56
C TRP A 914 4.80 -25.53 -21.09
N ALA A 915 4.62 -24.35 -20.49
CA ALA A 915 3.68 -23.36 -21.02
C ALA A 915 4.06 -22.89 -22.42
N LEU A 916 5.34 -22.67 -22.73
CA LEU A 916 5.77 -22.31 -24.07
C LEU A 916 5.44 -23.41 -25.11
N ALA A 917 5.66 -24.68 -24.76
CA ALA A 917 5.27 -25.81 -25.61
C ALA A 917 3.74 -25.89 -25.80
N MET A 918 2.97 -25.53 -24.78
CA MET A 918 1.52 -25.40 -24.89
C MET A 918 1.13 -24.27 -25.85
N LEU A 919 1.68 -23.05 -25.69
CA LEU A 919 1.41 -21.90 -26.55
C LEU A 919 1.71 -22.18 -28.02
N GLN A 920 2.76 -22.96 -28.32
CA GLN A 920 3.11 -23.37 -29.70
C GLN A 920 2.03 -24.21 -30.39
N ARG A 921 1.15 -24.89 -29.64
CA ARG A 921 0.04 -25.69 -30.17
C ARG A 921 -1.23 -24.85 -30.36
N LEU A 922 -1.31 -23.70 -29.70
CA LEU A 922 -2.47 -22.81 -29.76
C LEU A 922 -2.35 -21.85 -30.95
N SER A 923 -3.50 -21.43 -31.48
CA SER A 923 -3.55 -20.37 -32.50
C SER A 923 -3.50 -18.98 -31.83
N VAL A 924 -2.37 -18.66 -31.20
CA VAL A 924 -2.13 -17.40 -30.48
C VAL A 924 -0.97 -16.61 -31.11
N PRO A 925 -0.89 -15.29 -30.89
CA PRO A 925 0.19 -14.48 -31.46
C PRO A 925 1.57 -14.91 -30.94
N ALA A 926 2.56 -15.03 -31.84
CA ALA A 926 3.90 -15.47 -31.48
C ALA A 926 4.63 -14.55 -30.48
N GLY A 927 4.28 -13.25 -30.44
CA GLY A 927 4.85 -12.29 -29.48
C GLY A 927 4.53 -12.62 -28.02
N LEU A 928 3.41 -13.30 -27.78
CA LEU A 928 3.01 -13.73 -26.43
C LEU A 928 4.00 -14.75 -25.82
N ALA A 929 4.55 -15.64 -26.64
CA ALA A 929 5.55 -16.61 -26.17
C ALA A 929 6.86 -15.91 -25.76
N ILE A 930 7.26 -14.85 -26.47
CA ILE A 930 8.42 -14.04 -26.10
C ILE A 930 8.14 -13.26 -24.82
N ALA A 931 6.94 -12.67 -24.69
CA ALA A 931 6.55 -11.95 -23.49
C ALA A 931 6.55 -12.86 -22.25
N LEU A 932 5.95 -14.05 -22.36
CA LEU A 932 6.02 -15.05 -21.29
C LEU A 932 7.47 -15.44 -20.98
N ALA A 933 8.31 -15.67 -21.99
CA ALA A 933 9.69 -16.07 -21.72
C ALA A 933 10.54 -14.98 -21.05
N LEU A 934 10.20 -13.70 -21.24
CA LEU A 934 10.86 -12.56 -20.61
C LEU A 934 10.52 -12.43 -19.12
N ASP A 935 9.27 -12.73 -18.74
CA ASP A 935 8.80 -12.67 -17.35
C ASP A 935 9.34 -13.84 -16.48
N TYR A 936 10.10 -14.77 -17.07
CA TYR A 936 10.58 -16.01 -16.46
C TYR A 936 12.10 -16.18 -16.67
N PRO A 937 12.79 -17.05 -15.91
CA PRO A 937 14.24 -17.26 -16.02
C PRO A 937 14.64 -18.06 -17.28
N LEU A 938 14.17 -17.66 -18.46
CA LEU A 938 14.33 -18.38 -19.74
C LEU A 938 15.29 -17.66 -20.70
N THR A 939 16.36 -17.08 -20.18
CA THR A 939 17.36 -16.33 -20.96
C THR A 939 17.92 -17.14 -22.14
N ASP A 940 18.26 -18.42 -21.91
CA ASP A 940 18.82 -19.28 -22.95
C ASP A 940 17.79 -19.61 -24.03
N HIS A 941 16.52 -19.77 -23.66
CA HIS A 941 15.43 -19.95 -24.63
C HIS A 941 15.29 -18.72 -25.52
N LEU A 942 15.23 -17.52 -24.93
CA LEU A 942 15.12 -16.25 -25.65
C LEU A 942 16.28 -16.06 -26.63
N ARG A 943 17.52 -16.29 -26.17
CA ARG A 943 18.71 -16.22 -27.03
C ARG A 943 18.66 -17.26 -28.14
N GLY A 944 18.26 -18.49 -27.83
CA GLY A 944 18.11 -19.55 -28.83
C GLY A 944 17.06 -19.23 -29.90
N GLN A 945 15.96 -18.59 -29.54
CA GLN A 945 14.97 -18.11 -30.52
C GLN A 945 15.53 -16.97 -31.38
N ALA A 946 16.15 -15.98 -30.75
CA ALA A 946 16.79 -14.87 -31.46
C ALA A 946 17.96 -15.32 -32.36
N GLN A 947 18.59 -16.47 -32.09
CA GLN A 947 19.60 -17.05 -32.97
C GLN A 947 19.02 -17.72 -34.22
N LYS A 948 17.80 -18.27 -34.12
CA LYS A 948 17.15 -19.02 -35.22
C LYS A 948 16.56 -18.11 -36.30
N GLY A 949 16.22 -16.86 -35.97
CA GLY A 949 15.58 -15.96 -36.91
C GLY A 949 15.09 -14.65 -36.28
N PRO A 950 14.37 -13.82 -37.06
CA PRO A 950 13.79 -12.57 -36.57
C PRO A 950 12.76 -12.82 -35.46
N LEU A 951 12.70 -11.92 -34.47
CA LEU A 951 11.65 -11.94 -33.45
C LEU A 951 10.30 -11.48 -34.06
N PRO A 952 9.16 -11.98 -33.55
CA PRO A 952 7.84 -11.52 -33.96
C PRO A 952 7.60 -10.05 -33.54
N ASN A 953 6.50 -9.44 -34.00
CA ASN A 953 6.09 -8.13 -33.51
C ASN A 953 5.75 -8.17 -32.01
N LEU A 954 6.51 -7.44 -31.19
CA LEU A 954 6.40 -7.44 -29.73
C LEU A 954 5.61 -6.25 -29.16
N VAL A 955 5.36 -5.22 -29.96
CA VAL A 955 4.70 -3.98 -29.55
C VAL A 955 3.34 -4.22 -28.85
N PRO A 956 2.48 -5.16 -29.29
CA PRO A 956 1.21 -5.42 -28.60
C PRO A 956 1.33 -6.16 -27.24
N PHE A 957 2.51 -6.66 -26.88
CA PHE A 957 2.70 -7.59 -25.76
C PHE A 957 3.68 -7.09 -24.70
N LEU A 958 4.65 -6.27 -25.10
CA LEU A 958 5.69 -5.74 -24.24
C LEU A 958 5.70 -4.23 -24.35
N GLY A 959 5.84 -3.51 -23.22
CA GLY A 959 6.10 -2.07 -23.23
C GLY A 959 7.56 -1.74 -23.54
N THR A 960 7.89 -0.46 -23.75
CA THR A 960 9.23 -0.02 -24.19
C THR A 960 10.34 -0.49 -23.24
N GLU A 961 10.12 -0.42 -21.93
CA GLU A 961 11.12 -0.84 -20.94
C GLU A 961 11.38 -2.34 -21.01
N GLN A 962 10.32 -3.15 -21.14
CA GLN A 962 10.44 -4.60 -21.35
C GLN A 962 11.17 -4.93 -22.66
N ARG A 963 10.89 -4.20 -23.75
CA ARG A 963 11.59 -4.37 -25.03
C ARG A 963 13.07 -3.98 -24.91
N LEU A 964 13.42 -2.92 -24.16
CA LEU A 964 14.80 -2.54 -23.87
C LEU A 964 15.54 -3.60 -23.03
N ALA A 965 14.89 -4.13 -22.00
CA ALA A 965 15.44 -5.22 -21.18
C ALA A 965 15.71 -6.46 -22.04
N LEU A 966 14.79 -6.81 -22.95
CA LEU A 966 14.98 -7.89 -23.91
C LEU A 966 16.17 -7.65 -24.84
N VAL A 967 16.32 -6.44 -25.40
CA VAL A 967 17.48 -6.08 -26.25
C VAL A 967 18.79 -6.24 -25.48
N GLN A 968 18.85 -5.80 -24.23
CA GLN A 968 20.02 -5.95 -23.37
C GLN A 968 20.33 -7.42 -23.06
N LEU A 969 19.30 -8.23 -22.79
CA LEU A 969 19.43 -9.66 -22.51
C LEU A 969 19.96 -10.44 -23.72
N LEU A 970 19.47 -10.10 -24.91
CA LEU A 970 19.83 -10.78 -26.16
C LEU A 970 21.20 -10.36 -26.71
N GLY A 971 21.68 -9.15 -26.41
CA GLY A 971 23.03 -8.69 -26.79
C GLY A 971 23.23 -8.54 -28.31
N ASN A 972 24.02 -9.42 -28.93
CA ASN A 972 24.31 -9.38 -30.38
C ASN A 972 23.60 -10.51 -31.16
N CYS A 973 22.55 -11.12 -30.62
CA CYS A 973 21.83 -12.17 -31.33
C CYS A 973 21.23 -11.65 -32.67
N PRO A 974 21.29 -12.43 -33.77
CA PRO A 974 20.79 -12.02 -35.09
C PRO A 974 19.34 -11.50 -35.10
N GLY A 975 18.48 -12.11 -34.28
CA GLY A 975 17.06 -11.80 -34.19
C GLY A 975 16.75 -10.40 -33.66
N ILE A 976 17.70 -9.75 -32.99
CA ILE A 976 17.54 -8.35 -32.54
C ILE A 976 17.36 -7.40 -33.73
N ARG A 977 17.83 -7.77 -34.94
CA ARG A 977 17.62 -6.99 -36.16
C ARG A 977 16.15 -6.73 -36.48
N SER A 978 15.22 -7.58 -36.02
CA SER A 978 13.78 -7.32 -36.22
C SER A 978 13.25 -6.17 -35.36
N LEU A 979 14.00 -5.74 -34.34
CA LEU A 979 13.72 -4.57 -33.52
C LEU A 979 14.43 -3.30 -34.04
N ALA A 980 15.13 -3.38 -35.19
CA ALA A 980 15.74 -2.21 -35.81
C ALA A 980 14.69 -1.21 -36.34
N ASP A 981 13.48 -1.70 -36.62
CA ASP A 981 12.32 -0.91 -37.05
C ASP A 981 11.28 -0.75 -35.91
N ASP A 982 11.68 -0.94 -34.64
CA ASP A 982 10.77 -0.76 -33.49
C ASP A 982 10.20 0.67 -33.47
N PRO A 983 8.91 0.86 -33.11
CA PRO A 983 8.34 2.20 -32.99
C PRO A 983 9.10 3.09 -32.00
N SER A 984 9.68 2.51 -30.93
CA SER A 984 10.50 3.27 -29.99
C SER A 984 11.90 3.52 -30.54
N ILE A 985 12.31 4.78 -30.54
CA ILE A 985 13.65 5.19 -30.94
C ILE A 985 14.68 4.74 -29.91
N GLU A 986 14.33 4.71 -28.63
CA GLU A 986 15.24 4.24 -27.60
C GLU A 986 15.63 2.77 -27.84
N VAL A 987 14.63 1.95 -28.18
CA VAL A 987 14.83 0.55 -28.61
C VAL A 987 15.69 0.50 -29.88
N ARG A 988 15.31 1.19 -30.96
CA ARG A 988 16.08 1.22 -32.23
C ARG A 988 17.53 1.64 -32.04
N SER A 989 17.77 2.70 -31.27
CA SER A 989 19.10 3.24 -30.99
C SER A 989 19.96 2.27 -30.17
N ARG A 990 19.35 1.54 -29.24
CA ARG A 990 20.04 0.50 -28.46
C ARG A 990 20.41 -0.68 -29.33
N VAL A 991 19.50 -1.12 -30.19
CA VAL A 991 19.71 -2.19 -31.19
C VAL A 991 20.85 -1.80 -32.13
N GLN A 992 20.82 -0.60 -32.71
CA GLN A 992 21.86 -0.13 -33.63
C GLN A 992 23.24 -0.08 -32.96
N ARG A 993 23.34 0.44 -31.73
CA ARG A 993 24.60 0.45 -30.95
C ARG A 993 25.17 -0.95 -30.70
N LEU A 994 24.32 -1.96 -30.54
CA LEU A 994 24.76 -3.35 -30.36
C LEU A 994 25.23 -3.95 -31.68
N LEU A 995 24.52 -3.69 -32.78
CA LEU A 995 24.90 -4.12 -34.13
C LEU A 995 26.20 -3.46 -34.63
N GLU A 996 26.49 -2.22 -34.22
CA GLU A 996 27.72 -1.49 -34.58
C GLU A 996 28.96 -1.92 -33.77
N LYS A 997 28.76 -2.47 -32.57
CA LYS A 997 29.86 -2.99 -31.70
C LYS A 997 30.40 -4.35 -32.13
N ASP A 998 29.91 -4.91 -33.23
CA ASP A 998 30.33 -6.20 -33.79
C ASP A 998 31.16 -5.98 -35.08
N PRO A 999 32.46 -5.59 -35.00
CA PRO A 999 33.33 -5.71 -36.15
C PRO A 999 33.69 -7.20 -36.27
N SER A 1000 33.03 -7.86 -37.22
CA SER A 1000 33.35 -9.17 -37.81
C SER A 1000 34.74 -9.74 -37.50
#